data_AF-A0AAW6Q5D5-F1
#
_entry.id   AF-A0AAW6Q5D5-F1
#
_cell.length_a   1.000
_cell.length_b   1.000
_cell.length_c   1.000
_cell.angle_alpha   90.00
_cell.angle_beta   90.00
_cell.angle_gamma   90.00
#
_symmetry.space_group_name_H-M   'P 1'
#
loop_
_entity.id
_entity.type
_entity.pdbx_description
1 polymer ?
#
loop_
_entity_poly.entity_id
_entity_poly.type
_entity_poly.pdbx_seq_one_letter_code
_entity_poly.pdbx_strand_id
1 'polypeptide(L)'
;MKKLSKLIFSNLFFGSLSIILFSACNVNSDKLDSKKQISPKIHAKIENQHQTSLDDVDWKNINFEYDSEKYNLQKLSLNKNFEQNSLRVNVLLVDTKKQLSIPKEFVFTSFLKAKDKKPEPNLDKIQNPIKEEEPKKVEEKPNPQPNFSKTKIEKILKPPSSDKPKITRIIKPQEKPKSQIINNFSPKINNVPTNNSPINNVNLSQFQTVNYNTKIYNPLFEATPKLKYTNKIYSESQNPEYFKDDHYFGKDFLLNHSVLQIIQNTPKYQTGVHNLYTFLYNGENNQPINFLDPNDPNRNKRFWELAKNVGHYGDFGRNNDEKLMFYNRGISYNGMAEQVYLPKFSEVESSGALSNSENLTEIVKKNPFGFLPSNLSQLFYYMKIDEIGKIFKIHNLKKISANFDDKKGEISILFESGEGKKQIWKSNQVNSNLKKDIDYEKFIYDRSFSLGIYGFKYYQDQFFGNRYGTEAFKEYGTAWVLDRITNNDANSDSYELLVGTNIHVWNMPQIFDKSMYFFDLDNQNEKSKKWNAGFVNQNYEFVSEEDAKKGNKLKPFFTAARSEHLISGNKYENTYQKIKEYPVFDAYESYLSAPYYTPRYKVEGIMGHDVDVGLKYLDNYNEATRVGTTKNGGSDFVILRLKIKKTDLEHVLPELKKAIDSGTEKDWHIGLGQNEKFSPIKTQFYGGYPVATSDNENGDWEKGVNFKSNKSTGGIINTRSRVINDSLFHGLWVPYNDAENKDWNAKHEKWKNYQKPFLANLKHGMLKKVLNQHSNLYTKVNSENKLDALGPGSSGSMAIDSGFNLIGINYSYSTDSENNTFSNAISLMEGQSTYLDGFNGNIREDFKKKLQKDGLYTVKINPKS
;
A
#
# COMPACT_ATOMS: atom_id res chain seq x y z
N MET A 1 44.10 24.45 34.35
CA MET A 1 43.21 25.08 35.35
C MET A 1 41.77 24.75 34.98
N LYS A 2 41.04 24.15 35.94
CA LYS A 2 39.58 24.24 36.27
C LYS A 2 38.58 24.43 35.11
N LYS A 3 37.44 23.73 34.96
CA LYS A 3 36.64 22.70 35.66
C LYS A 3 35.61 22.21 34.58
N LEU A 4 35.26 20.92 34.45
CA LEU A 4 34.08 20.24 35.06
C LEU A 4 32.78 21.08 34.99
N SER A 5 31.59 20.58 34.60
CA SER A 5 31.04 19.21 34.60
C SER A 5 29.59 19.20 34.08
N LYS A 6 29.16 18.05 33.49
CA LYS A 6 27.86 17.31 33.60
C LYS A 6 26.52 18.06 33.55
N LEU A 7 25.36 17.51 33.16
CA LEU A 7 24.83 16.30 32.48
C LEU A 7 23.32 16.31 32.89
N ILE A 8 22.42 15.78 32.04
CA ILE A 8 21.11 15.12 32.35
C ILE A 8 19.78 15.88 32.07
N PHE A 9 19.09 15.36 31.03
CA PHE A 9 17.65 15.05 30.82
C PHE A 9 16.56 16.10 31.14
N SER A 10 15.60 16.42 30.27
CA SER A 10 14.53 15.54 29.76
C SER A 10 13.51 16.37 28.96
N ASN A 11 12.91 15.73 27.94
CA ASN A 11 11.54 15.84 27.41
C ASN A 11 10.84 17.21 27.30
N LEU A 12 10.31 17.55 26.12
CA LEU A 12 8.90 17.38 25.75
C LEU A 12 8.57 18.14 24.43
N PHE A 13 7.96 17.39 23.51
CA PHE A 13 6.91 17.80 22.56
C PHE A 13 7.19 18.91 21.56
N PHE A 14 7.44 18.51 20.31
CA PHE A 14 7.00 19.27 19.13
C PHE A 14 6.02 18.43 18.33
N GLY A 15 4.75 18.85 18.40
CA GLY A 15 3.64 18.30 17.65
C GLY A 15 3.75 18.68 16.17
N SER A 16 3.59 17.68 15.33
CA SER A 16 3.44 17.76 13.89
C SER A 16 2.18 18.54 13.51
N LEU A 17 2.33 19.50 12.59
CA LEU A 17 1.21 20.09 11.89
C LEU A 17 1.03 19.44 10.52
N SER A 18 -0.16 18.90 10.32
CA SER A 18 -0.70 18.45 9.05
C SER A 18 -0.98 19.67 8.15
N ILE A 19 -0.34 19.71 6.98
CA ILE A 19 -0.75 20.58 5.87
C ILE A 19 -1.19 19.66 4.73
N ILE A 20 -2.49 19.72 4.43
CA ILE A 20 -3.04 19.23 3.16
C ILE A 20 -2.76 20.34 2.14
N LEU A 21 -1.83 20.13 1.21
CA LEU A 21 -1.65 21.00 0.05
C LEU A 21 -1.48 20.18 -1.24
N PHE A 22 -2.46 20.36 -2.11
CA PHE A 22 -2.40 20.03 -3.53
C PHE A 22 -1.27 20.82 -4.19
N SER A 23 -0.29 20.15 -4.77
CA SER A 23 0.68 20.79 -5.66
C SER A 23 0.12 20.80 -7.08
N ALA A 24 -0.43 21.95 -7.48
CA ALA A 24 -0.57 22.33 -8.88
C ALA A 24 0.79 22.85 -9.36
N CYS A 25 1.34 22.23 -10.40
CA CYS A 25 2.49 22.76 -11.13
C CYS A 25 2.10 24.09 -11.80
N ASN A 26 2.85 25.15 -11.51
CA ASN A 26 2.83 26.39 -12.28
C ASN A 26 3.78 26.23 -13.47
N VAL A 27 3.25 26.12 -14.69
CA VAL A 27 3.97 26.55 -15.91
C VAL A 27 2.97 27.14 -16.90
N ASN A 28 3.16 28.42 -17.24
CA ASN A 28 3.23 28.88 -18.63
C ASN A 28 3.77 30.30 -18.66
N SER A 29 4.93 30.48 -19.27
CA SER A 29 5.23 31.66 -20.07
C SER A 29 5.85 31.19 -21.37
N ASP A 30 5.07 31.23 -22.44
CA ASP A 30 5.56 31.06 -23.80
C ASP A 30 6.48 32.22 -24.19
N LYS A 31 7.61 31.86 -24.78
CA LYS A 31 8.53 32.65 -25.62
C LYS A 31 8.91 34.05 -25.12
N LEU A 32 9.98 34.10 -24.31
CA LEU A 32 10.96 35.20 -24.38
C LEU A 32 12.32 34.70 -23.92
N ASP A 33 13.36 35.19 -24.58
CA ASP A 33 14.75 34.74 -24.50
C ASP A 33 15.28 34.44 -23.09
N SER A 34 16.09 33.39 -23.05
CA SER A 34 16.78 32.86 -21.88
C SER A 34 17.62 33.91 -21.13
N LYS A 35 17.07 34.47 -20.06
CA LYS A 35 17.83 34.89 -18.87
C LYS A 35 17.05 34.51 -17.60
N LYS A 36 17.66 33.66 -16.77
CA LYS A 36 17.21 33.20 -15.43
C LYS A 36 16.26 34.19 -14.74
N GLN A 37 14.96 33.91 -14.74
CA GLN A 37 14.00 34.63 -13.91
C GLN A 37 13.93 33.92 -12.55
N ILE A 38 14.84 34.31 -11.65
CA ILE A 38 14.83 33.86 -10.26
C ILE A 38 13.61 34.53 -9.60
N SER A 39 12.60 33.75 -9.22
CA SER A 39 11.51 34.25 -8.38
C SER A 39 12.10 34.77 -7.05
N PRO A 40 11.77 35.99 -6.60
CA PRO A 40 12.35 36.55 -5.39
C PRO A 40 11.95 35.70 -4.18
N LYS A 41 12.95 35.36 -3.34
CA LYS A 41 12.76 34.67 -2.07
C LYS A 41 12.27 35.69 -1.04
N ILE A 42 11.10 35.44 -0.48
CA ILE A 42 10.56 36.15 0.67
C ILE A 42 10.13 35.11 1.71
N HIS A 43 10.50 35.35 2.96
CA HIS A 43 10.10 34.55 4.11
C HIS A 43 9.31 35.40 5.08
N ALA A 44 8.33 34.80 5.76
CA ALA A 44 7.55 35.46 6.79
C ALA A 44 7.52 34.57 8.04
N LYS A 45 7.74 35.15 9.22
CA LYS A 45 7.82 34.42 10.50
C LYS A 45 7.10 35.17 11.61
N ILE A 46 6.44 34.44 12.49
CA ILE A 46 5.89 34.96 13.76
C ILE A 46 6.71 34.37 14.91
N GLU A 47 7.35 35.23 15.70
CA GLU A 47 8.09 34.78 16.87
C GLU A 47 7.12 34.31 17.96
N ASN A 48 7.44 33.19 18.61
CA ASN A 48 6.62 32.59 19.67
C ASN A 48 5.15 32.33 19.26
N GLN A 49 4.93 31.98 17.98
CA GLN A 49 3.61 31.69 17.40
C GLN A 49 2.78 30.72 18.24
N HIS A 50 3.40 29.66 18.79
CA HIS A 50 2.75 28.66 19.63
C HIS A 50 2.36 29.14 21.05
N GLN A 51 2.85 30.30 21.46
CA GLN A 51 2.58 30.92 22.76
C GLN A 51 1.71 32.17 22.64
N THR A 52 1.32 32.56 21.41
CA THR A 52 0.54 33.75 21.12
C THR A 52 -0.88 33.35 20.72
N SER A 53 -1.91 33.98 21.31
CA SER A 53 -3.30 33.77 20.86
C SER A 53 -3.51 34.34 19.47
N LEU A 54 -4.29 33.67 18.62
CA LEU A 54 -4.65 34.19 17.29
C LEU A 54 -5.33 35.57 17.38
N ASP A 55 -6.06 35.82 18.47
CA ASP A 55 -6.68 37.12 18.76
C ASP A 55 -5.64 38.25 18.87
N ASP A 56 -4.46 37.96 19.42
CA ASP A 56 -3.43 38.94 19.76
C ASP A 56 -2.43 39.21 18.61
N VAL A 57 -2.52 38.44 17.52
CA VAL A 57 -1.60 38.54 16.38
C VAL A 57 -2.03 39.65 15.42
N ASP A 58 -1.12 40.56 15.10
CA ASP A 58 -1.30 41.60 14.09
C ASP A 58 0.01 41.77 13.28
N TRP A 59 0.03 42.71 12.32
CA TRP A 59 1.16 42.96 11.43
C TRP A 59 2.49 43.23 12.12
N LYS A 60 2.49 43.67 13.38
CA LYS A 60 3.70 43.89 14.20
C LYS A 60 4.35 42.58 14.65
N ASN A 61 3.60 41.49 14.65
CA ASN A 61 4.05 40.17 15.08
C ASN A 61 4.63 39.34 13.93
N ILE A 62 4.54 39.84 12.69
CA ILE A 62 5.00 39.14 11.49
C ILE A 62 6.26 39.83 10.95
N ASN A 63 7.37 39.11 11.01
CA ASN A 63 8.65 39.55 10.45
C ASN A 63 8.79 39.02 9.02
N PHE A 64 9.03 39.92 8.07
CA PHE A 64 9.27 39.58 6.67
C PHE A 64 10.75 39.73 6.34
N GLU A 65 11.35 38.67 5.82
CA GLU A 65 12.72 38.67 5.31
C GLU A 65 12.66 38.65 3.78
N TYR A 66 13.14 39.71 3.14
CA TYR A 66 13.19 39.87 1.69
C TYR A 66 14.35 40.81 1.31
N ASP A 67 14.72 40.83 0.02
CA ASP A 67 15.71 41.77 -0.53
C ASP A 67 15.09 43.18 -0.59
N SER A 68 15.20 43.93 0.51
CA SER A 68 14.63 45.26 0.67
C SER A 68 15.31 46.33 -0.20
N GLU A 69 16.47 46.03 -0.80
CA GLU A 69 17.11 46.93 -1.76
C GLU A 69 16.45 46.84 -3.15
N LYS A 70 15.83 45.70 -3.48
CA LYS A 70 15.19 45.46 -4.78
C LYS A 70 13.66 45.53 -4.76
N TYR A 71 13.04 45.30 -3.62
CA TYR A 71 11.58 45.22 -3.52
C TYR A 71 11.05 46.06 -2.37
N ASN A 72 9.88 46.66 -2.57
CA ASN A 72 9.06 47.23 -1.50
C ASN A 72 7.93 46.27 -1.15
N LEU A 73 7.76 45.96 0.13
CA LEU A 73 6.68 45.10 0.60
C LEU A 73 5.46 45.93 1.00
N GLN A 74 4.32 45.66 0.37
CA GLN A 74 3.02 46.23 0.73
C GLN A 74 2.16 45.16 1.43
N LYS A 75 1.60 45.52 2.58
CA LYS A 75 0.72 44.66 3.39
C LYS A 75 -0.71 44.79 2.86
N LEU A 76 -1.32 43.68 2.40
CA LEU A 76 -2.65 43.72 1.78
C LEU A 76 -3.75 43.31 2.77
N SER A 77 -3.68 42.11 3.31
CA SER A 77 -4.70 41.61 4.24
C SER A 77 -4.14 40.59 5.24
N LEU A 78 -4.79 40.55 6.40
CA LEU A 78 -4.51 39.66 7.52
C LEU A 78 -5.84 39.05 7.96
N ASN A 79 -6.09 37.80 7.54
CA ASN A 79 -7.37 37.12 7.72
C ASN A 79 -7.22 36.02 8.77
N LYS A 80 -7.93 36.16 9.89
CA LYS A 80 -7.94 35.20 11.00
C LYS A 80 -9.10 34.21 10.81
N ASN A 81 -8.80 32.91 10.87
CA ASN A 81 -9.81 31.86 10.91
C ASN A 81 -9.72 31.13 12.27
N PHE A 82 -10.67 31.42 13.14
CA PHE A 82 -10.71 30.88 14.50
C PHE A 82 -11.11 29.40 14.56
N GLU A 83 -11.92 28.92 13.62
CA GLU A 83 -12.31 27.50 13.55
C GLU A 83 -11.11 26.61 13.19
N GLN A 84 -10.29 27.07 12.25
CA GLN A 84 -9.09 26.36 11.79
C GLN A 84 -7.82 26.76 12.54
N ASN A 85 -7.92 27.69 13.50
CA ASN A 85 -6.81 28.27 14.26
C ASN A 85 -5.65 28.71 13.34
N SER A 86 -5.98 29.46 12.30
CA SER A 86 -5.07 29.86 11.23
C SER A 86 -5.14 31.34 10.90
N LEU A 87 -4.04 31.87 10.35
CA LEU A 87 -3.86 33.24 9.92
C LEU A 87 -3.35 33.25 8.48
N ARG A 88 -4.10 33.85 7.56
CA ARG A 88 -3.69 34.06 6.17
C ARG A 88 -3.22 35.50 5.99
N VAL A 89 -2.01 35.68 5.48
CA VAL A 89 -1.33 36.97 5.34
C VAL A 89 -0.97 37.18 3.87
N ASN A 90 -1.56 38.20 3.26
CA ASN A 90 -1.32 38.56 1.87
C ASN A 90 -0.46 39.82 1.80
N VAL A 91 0.61 39.75 1.01
CA VAL A 91 1.52 40.88 0.75
C VAL A 91 1.82 40.99 -0.74
N LEU A 92 2.23 42.18 -1.16
CA LEU A 92 2.66 42.48 -2.53
C LEU A 92 4.12 42.92 -2.50
N LEU A 93 4.99 42.22 -3.23
CA LEU A 93 6.35 42.68 -3.49
C LEU A 93 6.35 43.52 -4.75
N VAL A 94 6.64 44.81 -4.62
CA VAL A 94 6.73 45.75 -5.73
C VAL A 94 8.21 45.95 -6.06
N ASP A 95 8.64 45.53 -7.25
CA ASP A 95 10.00 45.77 -7.75
C ASP A 95 10.23 47.28 -7.87
N THR A 96 11.25 47.79 -7.16
CA THR A 96 11.52 49.24 -7.05
C THR A 96 11.98 49.86 -8.37
N LYS A 97 12.42 49.05 -9.34
CA LYS A 97 12.92 49.51 -10.65
C LYS A 97 12.01 49.16 -11.81
N LYS A 98 11.29 48.04 -11.73
CA LYS A 98 10.49 47.50 -12.85
C LYS A 98 8.97 47.73 -12.71
N GLN A 99 8.52 48.32 -11.60
CA GLN A 99 7.09 48.52 -11.27
C GLN A 99 6.24 47.23 -11.41
N LEU A 100 6.88 46.07 -11.28
CA LEU A 100 6.22 44.77 -11.37
C LEU A 100 5.80 44.34 -9.97
N SER A 101 4.53 44.00 -9.81
CA SER A 101 3.95 43.63 -8.51
C SER A 101 3.75 42.11 -8.44
N ILE A 102 4.34 41.48 -7.43
CA ILE A 102 4.33 40.04 -7.24
C ILE A 102 3.53 39.72 -5.97
N PRO A 103 2.30 39.17 -6.08
CA PRO A 103 1.52 38.82 -4.90
C PRO A 103 2.11 37.58 -4.22
N LYS A 104 2.10 37.59 -2.88
CA LYS A 104 2.57 36.49 -2.03
C LYS A 104 1.59 36.28 -0.88
N GLU A 105 1.31 35.01 -0.62
CA GLU A 105 0.44 34.55 0.45
C GLU A 105 1.25 33.70 1.43
N PHE A 106 1.05 33.94 2.72
CA PHE A 106 1.58 33.14 3.82
C PHE A 106 0.43 32.65 4.67
N VAL A 107 0.48 31.39 5.09
CA VAL A 107 -0.50 30.80 6.00
C VAL A 107 0.23 30.32 7.26
N PHE A 108 -0.15 30.89 8.40
CA PHE A 108 0.32 30.50 9.72
C PHE A 108 -0.79 29.77 10.46
N THR A 109 -0.43 28.78 11.26
CA THR A 109 -1.34 27.88 11.98
C THR A 109 -0.77 27.63 13.38
N SER A 110 -1.47 26.95 14.30
CA SER A 110 -0.90 26.54 15.61
C SER A 110 -0.76 27.65 16.67
N PHE A 111 -1.65 28.65 16.66
CA PHE A 111 -1.74 29.65 17.73
C PHE A 111 -2.30 29.04 19.03
N LEU A 112 -2.11 29.73 20.17
CA LEU A 112 -2.66 29.31 21.46
C LEU A 112 -4.21 29.35 21.40
N LYS A 113 -4.90 28.25 21.70
CA LYS A 113 -6.38 28.18 21.68
C LYS A 113 -6.95 28.84 22.93
N ALA A 114 -7.99 29.67 22.78
CA ALA A 114 -8.59 30.48 23.85
C ALA A 114 -9.21 29.71 25.05
N LYS A 115 -9.15 28.37 25.11
CA LYS A 115 -9.67 27.58 26.25
C LYS A 115 -8.72 27.46 27.45
N ASP A 116 -7.52 28.07 27.40
CA ASP A 116 -6.54 28.04 28.49
C ASP A 116 -6.37 29.37 29.26
N LYS A 117 -7.28 30.35 29.10
CA LYS A 117 -7.35 31.47 30.06
C LYS A 117 -7.92 30.95 31.40
N LYS A 118 -7.05 30.73 32.38
CA LYS A 118 -7.46 30.52 33.78
C LYS A 118 -8.38 31.67 34.22
N PRO A 119 -9.49 31.41 34.95
CA PRO A 119 -10.23 32.47 35.60
C PRO A 119 -9.37 33.04 36.74
N GLU A 120 -9.36 34.37 36.88
CA GLU A 120 -8.87 35.02 38.09
C GLU A 120 -9.74 34.61 39.30
N PRO A 121 -9.13 34.48 40.50
CA PRO A 121 -9.84 34.05 41.69
C PRO A 121 -10.81 35.14 42.17
N ASN A 122 -12.06 34.73 42.37
CA ASN A 122 -13.14 35.53 42.97
C ASN A 122 -12.72 36.20 44.29
N LEU A 123 -13.01 37.49 44.40
CA LEU A 123 -13.16 38.21 45.68
C LEU A 123 -14.61 38.70 45.78
N ASP A 124 -15.39 37.96 46.58
CA ASP A 124 -16.36 38.45 47.56
C ASP A 124 -17.37 39.55 47.19
N LYS A 125 -18.65 39.15 47.06
CA LYS A 125 -19.74 39.35 48.07
C LYS A 125 -21.11 39.69 47.47
N ILE A 126 -22.06 38.82 47.80
CA ILE A 126 -23.41 39.08 48.37
C ILE A 126 -24.33 40.07 47.62
N GLN A 127 -25.37 39.55 46.94
CA GLN A 127 -26.79 39.69 47.36
C GLN A 127 -27.74 38.99 46.36
N ASN A 128 -28.58 38.08 46.88
CA ASN A 128 -29.89 37.72 46.28
C ASN A 128 -30.90 38.85 46.56
N PRO A 129 -32.13 38.82 46.03
CA PRO A 129 -32.64 38.32 44.74
C PRO A 129 -33.52 39.40 44.05
N ILE A 130 -34.10 39.15 42.87
CA ILE A 130 -35.49 39.56 42.52
C ILE A 130 -35.91 38.83 41.24
N LYS A 131 -37.15 38.33 41.27
CA LYS A 131 -37.90 37.69 40.19
C LYS A 131 -38.64 38.72 39.33
N GLU A 132 -38.84 38.31 38.07
CA GLU A 132 -39.98 38.56 37.18
C GLU A 132 -40.35 40.01 36.80
N GLU A 133 -40.35 40.27 35.49
CA GLU A 133 -41.50 40.91 34.82
C GLU A 133 -41.56 40.56 33.32
N GLU A 134 -42.78 40.34 32.83
CA GLU A 134 -43.17 39.93 31.47
C GLU A 134 -42.85 40.97 30.38
N PRO A 135 -42.67 40.58 29.10
CA PRO A 135 -42.89 41.48 27.98
C PRO A 135 -44.28 41.26 27.36
N LYS A 136 -45.10 42.34 27.32
CA LYS A 136 -46.30 42.43 26.47
C LYS A 136 -46.12 43.47 25.37
N LYS A 137 -46.38 43.00 24.14
CA LYS A 137 -47.17 43.59 23.02
C LYS A 137 -46.69 44.92 22.38
N VAL A 138 -46.92 45.27 21.10
CA VAL A 138 -47.54 44.75 19.84
C VAL A 138 -47.22 45.86 18.77
N GLU A 139 -46.96 45.60 17.48
CA GLU A 139 -47.85 45.64 16.28
C GLU A 139 -46.97 45.33 15.03
N GLU A 140 -47.20 44.31 14.20
CA GLU A 140 -48.10 44.22 12.99
C GLU A 140 -48.01 45.44 12.05
N LYS A 141 -47.89 45.41 10.72
CA LYS A 141 -48.02 44.47 9.56
C LYS A 141 -47.65 45.33 8.29
N PRO A 142 -47.84 44.94 6.99
CA PRO A 142 -48.15 43.65 6.36
C PRO A 142 -47.30 43.28 5.10
N ASN A 143 -47.55 42.05 4.64
CA ASN A 143 -47.18 41.40 3.38
C ASN A 143 -47.80 42.09 2.12
N PRO A 144 -47.45 41.75 0.85
CA PRO A 144 -48.07 40.57 0.22
C PRO A 144 -47.28 39.85 -0.90
N GLN A 145 -47.64 38.57 -1.13
CA GLN A 145 -47.47 37.85 -2.41
C GLN A 145 -48.36 38.42 -3.53
N PRO A 146 -48.09 38.09 -4.80
CA PRO A 146 -49.12 37.32 -5.54
C PRO A 146 -48.59 36.23 -6.48
N ASN A 147 -49.54 35.57 -7.14
CA ASN A 147 -49.55 34.20 -7.68
C ASN A 147 -50.00 34.19 -9.17
N PHE A 148 -49.60 33.14 -9.93
CA PHE A 148 -50.17 32.51 -11.15
C PHE A 148 -50.57 33.27 -12.45
N SER A 149 -50.11 32.72 -13.60
CA SER A 149 -50.89 32.34 -14.81
C SER A 149 -50.00 31.40 -15.69
N LYS A 150 -50.33 30.19 -16.17
CA LYS A 150 -51.41 29.57 -17.00
C LYS A 150 -51.46 29.99 -18.48
N THR A 151 -50.89 29.15 -19.38
CA THR A 151 -51.38 28.73 -20.73
C THR A 151 -50.26 27.89 -21.41
N LYS A 152 -50.43 26.89 -22.30
CA LYS A 152 -51.54 26.12 -22.88
C LYS A 152 -50.90 24.88 -23.56
N ILE A 153 -51.57 23.73 -23.55
CA ILE A 153 -51.21 22.51 -24.32
C ILE A 153 -51.99 22.50 -25.64
N GLU A 154 -51.34 22.20 -26.76
CA GLU A 154 -51.89 21.63 -28.02
C GLU A 154 -50.77 20.74 -28.62
N LYS A 155 -50.80 19.41 -28.49
CA LYS A 155 -51.43 18.34 -29.31
C LYS A 155 -51.02 18.26 -30.80
N ILE A 156 -50.36 17.13 -31.10
CA ILE A 156 -50.45 16.25 -32.30
C ILE A 156 -49.63 16.65 -33.55
N LEU A 157 -48.65 15.80 -33.91
CA LEU A 157 -48.64 15.09 -35.20
C LEU A 157 -47.74 13.83 -35.16
N LYS A 158 -48.19 12.83 -35.90
CA LYS A 158 -47.81 11.41 -35.94
C LYS A 158 -46.38 11.14 -36.46
N PRO A 159 -45.83 9.94 -36.18
CA PRO A 159 -44.59 9.46 -36.80
C PRO A 159 -44.84 8.99 -38.24
N PRO A 160 -43.88 9.13 -39.18
CA PRO A 160 -43.89 8.37 -40.40
C PRO A 160 -43.33 6.96 -40.15
N SER A 161 -44.14 6.00 -40.59
CA SER A 161 -43.89 4.57 -40.67
C SER A 161 -42.94 4.23 -41.83
N SER A 162 -42.21 3.13 -41.63
CA SER A 162 -41.79 2.10 -42.60
C SER A 162 -41.08 2.51 -43.89
N ASP A 163 -39.84 2.03 -44.02
CA ASP A 163 -39.53 1.13 -45.12
C ASP A 163 -38.53 0.04 -44.69
N LYS A 164 -38.96 -1.21 -44.85
CA LYS A 164 -38.12 -2.42 -44.80
C LYS A 164 -37.77 -2.80 -46.23
N PRO A 165 -36.53 -3.25 -46.49
CA PRO A 165 -36.32 -4.30 -47.46
C PRO A 165 -36.11 -5.64 -46.73
N LYS A 166 -37.01 -6.57 -47.02
CA LYS A 166 -36.85 -8.01 -46.79
C LYS A 166 -35.83 -8.52 -47.81
N ILE A 167 -34.74 -9.16 -47.37
CA ILE A 167 -34.04 -10.17 -48.16
C ILE A 167 -33.87 -11.42 -47.30
N THR A 168 -34.17 -12.56 -47.92
CA THR A 168 -34.45 -13.87 -47.34
C THR A 168 -33.23 -14.78 -47.50
N ARG A 169 -32.83 -15.45 -46.40
CA ARG A 169 -32.13 -16.75 -46.22
C ARG A 169 -30.92 -17.08 -47.14
N ILE A 170 -29.83 -17.65 -46.62
CA ILE A 170 -29.68 -19.09 -46.30
C ILE A 170 -28.50 -19.25 -45.32
N ILE A 171 -28.70 -19.89 -44.17
CA ILE A 171 -27.60 -20.46 -43.37
C ILE A 171 -27.95 -21.93 -43.10
N LYS A 172 -27.09 -22.83 -43.60
CA LYS A 172 -27.10 -24.26 -43.32
C LYS A 172 -26.72 -24.49 -41.85
N PRO A 173 -27.39 -25.38 -41.10
CA PRO A 173 -26.95 -25.76 -39.76
C PRO A 173 -25.78 -26.74 -39.87
N GLN A 174 -24.65 -26.44 -39.21
CA GLN A 174 -23.61 -27.43 -38.93
C GLN A 174 -23.76 -27.97 -37.51
N GLU A 175 -23.59 -29.28 -37.43
CA GLU A 175 -23.93 -30.18 -36.35
C GLU A 175 -23.09 -29.95 -35.08
N LYS A 176 -23.75 -30.02 -33.91
CA LYS A 176 -23.08 -30.24 -32.62
C LYS A 176 -22.83 -31.74 -32.45
N PRO A 177 -21.63 -32.18 -32.04
CA PRO A 177 -21.44 -33.54 -31.55
C PRO A 177 -22.19 -33.75 -30.23
N LYS A 178 -22.91 -34.87 -30.16
CA LYS A 178 -23.56 -35.40 -28.96
C LYS A 178 -22.52 -35.95 -27.99
N SER A 179 -22.65 -35.66 -26.70
CA SER A 179 -22.39 -36.65 -25.64
C SER A 179 -23.21 -36.37 -24.38
N GLN A 180 -24.24 -37.21 -24.25
CA GLN A 180 -24.75 -37.90 -23.06
C GLN A 180 -25.13 -37.12 -21.79
N ILE A 181 -26.47 -37.09 -21.64
CA ILE A 181 -27.30 -36.91 -20.45
C ILE A 181 -27.00 -38.01 -19.41
N ILE A 182 -26.82 -37.61 -18.14
CA ILE A 182 -27.31 -38.38 -16.98
C ILE A 182 -28.07 -37.42 -16.04
N ASN A 183 -29.25 -37.88 -15.64
CA ASN A 183 -30.38 -37.26 -14.97
C ASN A 183 -30.08 -36.62 -13.58
N ASN A 184 -30.51 -35.37 -13.40
CA ASN A 184 -31.68 -34.88 -12.63
C ASN A 184 -31.73 -35.20 -11.12
N PHE A 185 -31.60 -34.15 -10.31
CA PHE A 185 -32.59 -33.82 -9.27
C PHE A 185 -32.69 -32.29 -9.13
N SER A 186 -33.81 -31.72 -9.57
CA SER A 186 -34.20 -30.32 -9.32
C SER A 186 -35.12 -30.25 -8.10
N PRO A 187 -34.93 -29.28 -7.21
CA PRO A 187 -36.03 -28.67 -6.49
C PRO A 187 -36.39 -27.32 -7.12
N LYS A 188 -37.70 -27.13 -7.24
CA LYS A 188 -38.41 -26.01 -7.86
C LYS A 188 -37.96 -24.64 -7.31
N ILE A 189 -37.60 -23.74 -8.21
CA ILE A 189 -37.57 -22.30 -7.96
C ILE A 189 -39.03 -21.82 -8.03
N ASN A 190 -39.61 -21.47 -6.89
CA ASN A 190 -40.81 -20.65 -6.82
C ASN A 190 -40.59 -19.50 -5.84
N ASN A 191 -41.01 -18.32 -6.29
CA ASN A 191 -41.18 -17.06 -5.59
C ASN A 191 -39.95 -16.15 -5.45
N VAL A 192 -39.87 -15.22 -6.40
CA VAL A 192 -39.31 -13.87 -6.25
C VAL A 192 -40.04 -13.18 -5.08
N PRO A 193 -39.34 -12.70 -4.04
CA PRO A 193 -39.90 -11.69 -3.15
C PRO A 193 -39.53 -10.31 -3.71
N THR A 194 -40.49 -9.68 -4.37
CA THR A 194 -40.57 -8.22 -4.40
C THR A 194 -40.76 -7.73 -2.97
N ASN A 195 -39.76 -7.07 -2.39
CA ASN A 195 -39.96 -6.19 -1.25
C ASN A 195 -39.02 -4.98 -1.36
N ASN A 196 -39.57 -3.90 -1.92
CA ASN A 196 -39.13 -2.56 -1.61
C ASN A 196 -39.52 -2.29 -0.15
N SER A 197 -38.56 -2.39 0.77
CA SER A 197 -38.69 -1.82 2.10
C SER A 197 -37.34 -1.29 2.55
N PRO A 198 -37.28 -0.07 3.13
CA PRO A 198 -36.03 0.52 3.60
C PRO A 198 -35.40 -0.36 4.68
N ILE A 199 -34.08 -0.47 4.60
CA ILE A 199 -33.20 -1.11 5.58
C ILE A 199 -33.45 -0.42 6.92
N ASN A 200 -34.27 -1.00 7.80
CA ASN A 200 -34.34 -0.60 9.21
C ASN A 200 -34.93 -1.65 10.16
N ASN A 201 -35.15 -2.90 9.72
CA ASN A 201 -35.58 -3.97 10.62
C ASN A 201 -34.72 -5.22 10.41
N VAL A 202 -33.49 -5.20 10.94
CA VAL A 202 -32.77 -6.44 11.24
C VAL A 202 -33.47 -7.05 12.45
N ASN A 203 -34.08 -8.21 12.26
CA ASN A 203 -34.79 -8.92 13.32
C ASN A 203 -33.78 -9.42 14.37
N LEU A 204 -33.70 -8.70 15.51
CA LEU A 204 -32.77 -8.90 16.64
C LEU A 204 -32.81 -10.30 17.28
N SER A 205 -33.79 -11.14 16.95
CA SER A 205 -34.05 -12.43 17.60
C SER A 205 -33.23 -13.62 17.06
N GLN A 206 -32.35 -13.42 16.06
CA GLN A 206 -31.53 -14.50 15.47
C GLN A 206 -30.05 -14.51 15.90
N PHE A 207 -29.60 -13.61 16.77
CA PHE A 207 -28.26 -13.68 17.37
C PHE A 207 -28.22 -14.72 18.51
N GLN A 208 -28.49 -15.99 18.18
CA GLN A 208 -28.19 -17.09 19.10
C GLN A 208 -26.68 -17.15 19.36
N THR A 209 -26.34 -17.42 20.62
CA THR A 209 -25.00 -17.66 21.16
C THR A 209 -24.19 -18.55 20.24
N VAL A 210 -23.21 -17.98 19.54
CA VAL A 210 -22.32 -18.77 18.70
C VAL A 210 -21.35 -19.52 19.60
N ASN A 211 -21.53 -20.83 19.68
CA ASN A 211 -20.51 -21.73 20.21
C ASN A 211 -19.43 -21.89 19.13
N TYR A 212 -18.34 -21.12 19.21
CA TYR A 212 -17.28 -21.06 18.19
C TYR A 212 -16.36 -22.31 18.13
N ASN A 213 -16.80 -23.46 18.64
CA ASN A 213 -16.09 -24.73 18.52
C ASN A 213 -16.29 -25.40 17.16
N THR A 214 -15.97 -24.73 16.04
CA THR A 214 -15.95 -25.38 14.73
C THR A 214 -14.83 -24.89 13.83
N LYS A 215 -13.58 -25.15 14.24
CA LYS A 215 -12.62 -25.85 13.38
C LYS A 215 -11.99 -26.95 14.23
N ILE A 216 -11.94 -28.15 13.67
CA ILE A 216 -11.45 -29.37 14.31
C ILE A 216 -10.11 -29.06 14.99
N TYR A 217 -10.13 -29.09 16.33
CA TYR A 217 -8.94 -29.11 17.17
C TYR A 217 -8.08 -30.28 16.68
N ASN A 218 -6.84 -30.02 16.30
CA ASN A 218 -5.91 -31.09 15.96
C ASN A 218 -5.77 -31.98 17.22
N PRO A 219 -6.06 -33.29 17.15
CA PRO A 219 -6.07 -34.19 18.32
C PRO A 219 -4.71 -34.32 19.03
N LEU A 220 -3.63 -33.74 18.49
CA LEU A 220 -2.27 -33.82 19.01
C LEU A 220 -2.01 -32.99 20.29
N PHE A 221 -3.01 -32.31 20.85
CA PHE A 221 -2.86 -31.45 22.03
C PHE A 221 -3.54 -32.05 23.28
N GLU A 222 -2.88 -33.01 23.93
CA GLU A 222 -3.30 -33.51 25.25
C GLU A 222 -2.72 -32.70 26.44
N ALA A 223 -1.95 -31.63 26.21
CA ALA A 223 -1.18 -30.98 27.27
C ALA A 223 -1.53 -29.51 27.59
N THR A 224 -2.57 -28.94 27.01
CA THR A 224 -2.96 -27.53 27.29
C THR A 224 -4.38 -27.45 27.85
N PRO A 225 -4.60 -26.63 28.90
CA PRO A 225 -5.95 -26.44 29.43
C PRO A 225 -6.83 -25.90 28.31
N LYS A 226 -7.91 -26.61 27.99
CA LYS A 226 -8.91 -26.14 27.03
C LYS A 226 -9.50 -24.83 27.58
N LEU A 227 -9.05 -23.70 27.02
CA LEU A 227 -9.60 -22.39 27.34
C LEU A 227 -11.11 -22.40 27.02
N LYS A 228 -11.92 -21.87 27.94
CA LYS A 228 -13.38 -21.88 27.80
C LYS A 228 -13.86 -20.45 27.58
N TYR A 229 -14.24 -20.16 26.35
CA TYR A 229 -14.76 -18.86 25.95
C TYR A 229 -16.27 -18.76 26.19
N THR A 230 -16.70 -17.60 26.67
CA THR A 230 -18.10 -17.18 26.82
C THR A 230 -18.30 -15.86 26.06
N ASN A 231 -19.53 -15.37 25.92
CA ASN A 231 -19.83 -14.11 25.23
C ASN A 231 -19.40 -12.84 25.99
N LYS A 232 -18.17 -12.82 26.51
CA LYS A 232 -17.53 -11.66 27.13
C LYS A 232 -16.16 -11.42 26.54
N ILE A 233 -15.68 -10.19 26.65
CA ILE A 233 -14.31 -9.82 26.29
C ILE A 233 -13.40 -10.11 27.48
N TYR A 234 -12.29 -10.79 27.23
CA TYR A 234 -11.26 -11.11 28.22
C TYR A 234 -10.14 -10.07 28.18
N SER A 235 -9.50 -9.83 29.32
CA SER A 235 -8.35 -8.91 29.45
C SER A 235 -7.18 -9.59 30.15
N GLU A 236 -5.95 -9.18 29.81
CA GLU A 236 -4.73 -9.77 30.37
C GLU A 236 -4.61 -9.58 31.89
N SER A 237 -5.11 -8.45 32.42
CA SER A 237 -5.09 -8.18 33.86
C SER A 237 -6.04 -9.07 34.67
N GLN A 238 -7.15 -9.50 34.06
CA GLN A 238 -8.17 -10.33 34.73
C GLN A 238 -8.02 -11.82 34.40
N ASN A 239 -7.44 -12.16 33.26
CA ASN A 239 -7.36 -13.51 32.70
C ASN A 239 -5.97 -13.75 32.07
N PRO A 240 -4.87 -13.63 32.82
CA PRO A 240 -3.51 -13.70 32.28
C PRO A 240 -3.22 -15.02 31.53
N GLU A 241 -3.84 -16.13 31.96
CA GLU A 241 -3.71 -17.45 31.33
C GLU A 241 -4.21 -17.49 29.88
N TYR A 242 -5.06 -16.55 29.47
CA TYR A 242 -5.59 -16.44 28.10
C TYR A 242 -4.66 -15.66 27.15
N PHE A 243 -3.57 -15.07 27.66
CA PHE A 243 -2.65 -14.20 26.91
C PHE A 243 -1.18 -14.61 27.03
N LYS A 244 -0.91 -15.76 27.67
CA LYS A 244 0.45 -16.26 27.92
C LYS A 244 0.92 -17.17 26.78
N ASP A 245 1.93 -16.72 26.05
CA ASP A 245 2.48 -17.43 24.89
C ASP A 245 3.92 -17.98 25.13
N ASP A 246 4.59 -17.56 26.21
CA ASP A 246 5.97 -17.97 26.51
C ASP A 246 6.06 -19.46 26.88
N HIS A 247 7.08 -20.10 26.34
CA HIS A 247 7.48 -21.47 26.59
C HIS A 247 6.36 -22.51 26.40
N TYR A 248 5.51 -22.28 25.39
CA TYR A 248 4.27 -23.03 25.18
C TYR A 248 4.46 -24.30 24.32
N PHE A 249 5.27 -24.25 23.26
CA PHE A 249 5.35 -25.31 22.24
C PHE A 249 6.57 -26.22 22.39
N GLY A 250 6.40 -27.49 22.02
CA GLY A 250 7.53 -28.41 21.86
C GLY A 250 8.39 -28.05 20.65
N LYS A 251 9.69 -28.42 20.70
CA LYS A 251 10.66 -28.17 19.63
C LYS A 251 10.18 -28.66 18.26
N ASP A 252 9.72 -29.91 18.18
CA ASP A 252 9.32 -30.52 16.90
C ASP A 252 8.08 -29.85 16.31
N PHE A 253 7.17 -29.33 17.14
CA PHE A 253 6.05 -28.54 16.64
C PHE A 253 6.56 -27.26 15.99
N LEU A 254 7.40 -26.49 16.69
CA LEU A 254 7.94 -25.22 16.19
C LEU A 254 8.71 -25.40 14.88
N LEU A 255 9.59 -26.38 14.79
CA LEU A 255 10.47 -26.55 13.62
C LEU A 255 9.77 -27.14 12.39
N ASN A 256 8.54 -27.64 12.52
CA ASN A 256 7.79 -28.27 11.43
C ASN A 256 6.52 -27.50 11.01
N HIS A 257 6.27 -26.33 11.60
CA HIS A 257 5.09 -25.51 11.29
C HIS A 257 5.49 -24.11 10.82
N SER A 258 4.62 -23.52 10.00
CA SER A 258 4.75 -22.12 9.62
C SER A 258 4.56 -21.18 10.81
N VAL A 259 5.08 -19.96 10.68
CA VAL A 259 4.88 -18.92 11.70
C VAL A 259 3.38 -18.65 11.92
N LEU A 260 2.58 -18.63 10.85
CA LEU A 260 1.14 -18.44 10.98
C LEU A 260 0.48 -19.59 11.76
N GLN A 261 0.85 -20.84 11.47
CA GLN A 261 0.34 -22.00 12.20
C GLN A 261 0.73 -21.95 13.68
N ILE A 262 1.97 -21.58 14.01
CA ILE A 262 2.43 -21.44 15.39
C ILE A 262 1.56 -20.42 16.14
N ILE A 263 1.38 -19.23 15.56
CA ILE A 263 0.59 -18.15 16.19
C ILE A 263 -0.87 -18.50 16.34
N GLN A 264 -1.48 -19.13 15.33
CA GLN A 264 -2.89 -19.53 15.42
C GLN A 264 -3.18 -20.54 16.53
N ASN A 265 -2.15 -21.22 17.03
CA ASN A 265 -2.24 -22.15 18.14
C ASN A 265 -1.88 -21.55 19.50
N THR A 266 -1.58 -20.24 19.60
CA THR A 266 -1.32 -19.59 20.89
C THR A 266 -2.60 -19.16 21.61
N PRO A 267 -2.62 -19.17 22.96
CA PRO A 267 -3.70 -18.61 23.76
C PRO A 267 -4.05 -17.17 23.36
N LYS A 268 -3.03 -16.32 23.18
CA LYS A 268 -3.21 -14.90 22.86
C LYS A 268 -3.94 -14.68 21.54
N TYR A 269 -3.62 -15.45 20.50
CA TYR A 269 -4.31 -15.36 19.22
C TYR A 269 -5.76 -15.82 19.33
N GLN A 270 -6.01 -16.99 19.93
CA GLN A 270 -7.35 -17.53 20.10
C GLN A 270 -8.27 -16.57 20.87
N THR A 271 -7.74 -16.01 21.95
CA THR A 271 -8.44 -14.99 22.75
C THR A 271 -8.63 -13.68 21.98
N GLY A 272 -7.64 -13.26 21.18
CA GLY A 272 -7.74 -12.10 20.30
C GLY A 272 -8.87 -12.23 19.28
N VAL A 273 -8.94 -13.38 18.59
CA VAL A 273 -10.01 -13.68 17.62
C VAL A 273 -11.37 -13.69 18.32
N HIS A 274 -11.48 -14.37 19.47
CA HIS A 274 -12.70 -14.40 20.27
C HIS A 274 -13.17 -13.00 20.68
N ASN A 275 -12.26 -12.19 21.25
CA ASN A 275 -12.57 -10.84 21.70
C ASN A 275 -13.01 -9.94 20.55
N LEU A 276 -12.32 -10.02 19.40
CA LEU A 276 -12.66 -9.24 18.22
C LEU A 276 -14.04 -9.61 17.68
N TYR A 277 -14.36 -10.90 17.54
CA TYR A 277 -15.70 -11.34 17.15
C TYR A 277 -16.77 -10.89 18.16
N THR A 278 -16.50 -11.05 19.46
CA THR A 278 -17.44 -10.61 20.51
C THR A 278 -17.72 -9.12 20.41
N PHE A 279 -16.68 -8.30 20.19
CA PHE A 279 -16.83 -6.86 19.99
C PHE A 279 -17.62 -6.53 18.72
N LEU A 280 -17.32 -7.19 17.59
CA LEU A 280 -18.02 -6.92 16.33
C LEU A 280 -19.51 -7.26 16.39
N TYR A 281 -19.92 -8.33 17.06
CA TYR A 281 -21.33 -8.72 17.15
C TYR A 281 -22.11 -8.06 18.29
N ASN A 282 -21.45 -7.73 19.41
CA ASN A 282 -22.12 -7.31 20.65
C ASN A 282 -21.64 -5.94 21.15
N GLY A 283 -21.02 -5.13 20.30
CA GLY A 283 -20.28 -3.91 20.63
C GLY A 283 -21.07 -2.85 21.39
N GLU A 284 -21.42 -1.75 20.74
CA GLU A 284 -22.07 -0.61 21.39
C GLU A 284 -23.51 -0.96 21.74
N ASN A 285 -23.89 -0.80 23.02
CA ASN A 285 -25.24 -1.11 23.51
C ASN A 285 -25.73 -2.52 23.15
N ASN A 286 -24.83 -3.50 23.09
CA ASN A 286 -25.12 -4.88 22.70
C ASN A 286 -25.67 -5.02 21.26
N GLN A 287 -25.23 -4.13 20.36
CA GLN A 287 -25.54 -4.16 18.93
C GLN A 287 -24.30 -4.48 18.08
N PRO A 288 -24.47 -5.07 16.89
CA PRO A 288 -23.38 -5.26 15.95
C PRO A 288 -22.73 -3.92 15.56
N ILE A 289 -21.41 -3.92 15.48
CA ILE A 289 -20.62 -2.78 15.04
C ILE A 289 -20.84 -2.55 13.54
N ASN A 290 -20.99 -1.29 13.14
CA ASN A 290 -21.06 -0.89 11.73
C ASN A 290 -20.10 0.26 11.44
N PHE A 291 -19.01 -0.02 10.74
CA PHE A 291 -18.02 0.98 10.31
C PHE A 291 -18.43 1.76 9.06
N LEU A 292 -19.63 1.50 8.49
CA LEU A 292 -20.22 2.37 7.46
C LEU A 292 -20.90 3.61 8.07
N ASP A 293 -21.24 3.55 9.36
CA ASP A 293 -21.80 4.69 10.10
C ASP A 293 -20.73 5.76 10.32
N PRO A 294 -21.11 7.00 10.68
CA PRO A 294 -20.18 8.08 10.94
C PRO A 294 -19.01 7.65 11.84
N ASN A 295 -17.84 8.21 11.55
CA ASN A 295 -16.59 7.79 12.18
C ASN A 295 -16.66 8.02 13.71
N ASP A 296 -16.43 6.96 14.49
CA ASP A 296 -16.35 7.03 15.95
C ASP A 296 -14.91 6.67 16.39
N PRO A 297 -14.16 7.64 16.95
CA PRO A 297 -12.78 7.42 17.39
C PRO A 297 -12.64 6.36 18.50
N ASN A 298 -13.60 6.23 19.41
CA ASN A 298 -13.55 5.25 20.49
C ASN A 298 -13.77 3.84 19.94
N ARG A 299 -14.73 3.69 19.03
CA ARG A 299 -14.99 2.44 18.31
C ARG A 299 -13.77 1.97 17.53
N ASN A 300 -13.11 2.87 16.80
CA ASN A 300 -11.88 2.58 16.07
C ASN A 300 -10.74 2.19 17.00
N LYS A 301 -10.51 2.96 18.06
CA LYS A 301 -9.49 2.64 19.06
C LYS A 301 -9.71 1.24 19.64
N ARG A 302 -10.95 0.92 20.02
CA ARG A 302 -11.29 -0.39 20.58
C ARG A 302 -11.08 -1.53 19.59
N PHE A 303 -11.44 -1.32 18.32
CA PHE A 303 -11.17 -2.29 17.26
C PHE A 303 -9.67 -2.59 17.15
N TRP A 304 -8.82 -1.57 17.10
CA TRP A 304 -7.38 -1.74 16.96
C TRP A 304 -6.74 -2.42 18.19
N GLU A 305 -7.18 -2.08 19.41
CA GLU A 305 -6.74 -2.76 20.63
C GLU A 305 -6.97 -4.28 20.60
N LEU A 306 -8.03 -4.73 19.92
CA LEU A 306 -8.39 -6.15 19.79
C LEU A 306 -7.70 -6.81 18.59
N ALA A 307 -7.60 -6.09 17.46
CA ALA A 307 -7.02 -6.61 16.21
C ALA A 307 -5.52 -6.93 16.33
N LYS A 308 -4.78 -6.25 17.21
CA LYS A 308 -3.32 -6.44 17.38
C LYS A 308 -2.90 -7.87 17.73
N ASN A 309 -3.76 -8.62 18.41
CA ASN A 309 -3.48 -10.02 18.79
C ASN A 309 -3.80 -11.01 17.65
N VAL A 310 -4.49 -10.55 16.61
CA VAL A 310 -4.92 -11.37 15.46
C VAL A 310 -4.02 -11.14 14.24
N GLY A 311 -3.54 -9.90 14.06
CA GLY A 311 -2.61 -9.54 12.99
C GLY A 311 -3.22 -9.46 11.58
N HIS A 312 -4.53 -9.64 11.44
CA HIS A 312 -5.23 -9.42 10.17
C HIS A 312 -6.68 -8.98 10.39
N TYR A 313 -7.27 -8.36 9.35
CA TYR A 313 -8.67 -7.94 9.30
C TYR A 313 -9.20 -7.90 7.86
N GLY A 314 -10.48 -7.58 7.67
CA GLY A 314 -11.10 -7.38 6.35
C GLY A 314 -12.11 -8.44 5.90
N ASP A 315 -12.07 -9.62 6.54
CA ASP A 315 -12.91 -10.77 6.23
C ASP A 315 -13.73 -11.29 7.42
N PHE A 316 -13.79 -10.53 8.52
CA PHE A 316 -14.65 -10.84 9.65
C PHE A 316 -16.13 -10.68 9.29
N GLY A 317 -16.95 -11.71 9.53
CA GLY A 317 -18.37 -11.74 9.17
C GLY A 317 -18.75 -13.03 8.43
N ARG A 318 -20.00 -13.47 8.56
CA ARG A 318 -20.51 -14.72 7.95
C ARG A 318 -20.87 -14.55 6.49
N ASN A 319 -21.30 -13.35 6.10
CA ASN A 319 -21.75 -13.02 4.75
C ASN A 319 -21.12 -11.71 4.26
N ASN A 320 -21.37 -11.34 3.00
CA ASN A 320 -20.76 -10.14 2.40
C ASN A 320 -21.22 -8.83 3.07
N ASP A 321 -22.45 -8.76 3.55
CA ASP A 321 -22.99 -7.57 4.23
C ASP A 321 -22.32 -7.37 5.59
N GLU A 322 -22.23 -8.42 6.40
CA GLU A 322 -21.51 -8.39 7.67
C GLU A 322 -20.03 -8.07 7.48
N LYS A 323 -19.37 -8.63 6.46
CA LYS A 323 -17.97 -8.33 6.15
C LYS A 323 -17.74 -6.88 5.77
N LEU A 324 -18.68 -6.29 5.03
CA LEU A 324 -18.63 -4.88 4.68
C LEU A 324 -18.88 -3.99 5.91
N MET A 325 -19.89 -4.35 6.73
CA MET A 325 -20.26 -3.65 7.95
C MET A 325 -19.14 -3.64 8.99
N PHE A 326 -18.44 -4.77 9.17
CA PHE A 326 -17.32 -4.93 10.11
C PHE A 326 -15.98 -4.41 9.57
N TYR A 327 -15.92 -3.89 8.34
CA TYR A 327 -14.68 -3.43 7.74
C TYR A 327 -14.27 -2.04 8.24
N ASN A 328 -13.24 -1.99 9.09
CA ASN A 328 -12.58 -0.73 9.44
C ASN A 328 -11.71 -0.26 8.26
N ARG A 329 -11.86 0.99 7.81
CA ARG A 329 -11.13 1.53 6.65
C ARG A 329 -9.74 2.04 6.99
N GLY A 330 -9.48 2.35 8.26
CA GLY A 330 -8.22 2.93 8.70
C GLY A 330 -7.09 1.90 8.81
N ILE A 331 -5.93 2.40 9.23
CA ILE A 331 -4.78 1.62 9.70
C ILE A 331 -4.25 2.27 10.98
N SER A 332 -3.87 1.47 11.97
CA SER A 332 -3.34 2.01 13.23
C SER A 332 -2.15 1.20 13.73
N TYR A 333 -1.09 1.89 14.17
CA TYR A 333 0.02 1.25 14.89
C TYR A 333 -0.46 0.41 16.08
N ASN A 334 -1.51 0.85 16.78
CA ASN A 334 -2.06 0.14 17.93
C ASN A 334 -2.71 -1.20 17.55
N GLY A 335 -3.04 -1.37 16.26
CA GLY A 335 -3.62 -2.58 15.70
C GLY A 335 -2.61 -3.53 15.06
N MET A 336 -1.32 -3.14 14.98
CA MET A 336 -0.30 -3.97 14.36
C MET A 336 0.17 -5.06 15.32
N ALA A 337 0.27 -6.29 14.82
CA ALA A 337 0.90 -7.38 15.55
C ALA A 337 2.42 -7.17 15.59
N GLU A 338 3.04 -7.62 16.67
CA GLU A 338 4.47 -7.41 16.92
C GLU A 338 5.18 -8.70 17.32
N GLN A 339 6.46 -8.74 17.00
CA GLN A 339 7.35 -9.79 17.47
C GLN A 339 7.49 -9.79 18.99
N VAL A 340 7.66 -10.99 19.52
CA VAL A 340 7.95 -11.26 20.93
C VAL A 340 9.28 -11.97 21.04
N TYR A 341 10.02 -11.68 22.10
CA TYR A 341 11.38 -12.17 22.30
C TYR A 341 11.56 -12.60 23.74
N LEU A 342 12.65 -13.34 24.00
CA LEU A 342 13.12 -13.57 25.35
C LEU A 342 13.38 -12.23 26.07
N PRO A 343 13.20 -12.17 27.40
CA PRO A 343 13.54 -10.99 28.19
C PRO A 343 15.04 -10.67 28.07
N LYS A 344 15.40 -9.39 28.17
CA LYS A 344 16.81 -8.95 28.19
C LYS A 344 17.45 -9.17 29.55
N PHE A 345 18.78 -9.21 29.59
CA PHE A 345 19.56 -9.24 30.83
C PHE A 345 20.62 -8.14 30.85
N SER A 346 21.01 -7.68 32.04
CA SER A 346 22.10 -6.74 32.26
C SER A 346 23.46 -7.42 32.31
N GLU A 347 24.54 -6.66 32.08
CA GLU A 347 25.90 -7.21 32.17
C GLU A 347 26.19 -7.83 33.54
N VAL A 348 25.70 -7.21 34.62
CA VAL A 348 25.84 -7.69 36.00
C VAL A 348 25.19 -9.05 36.18
N GLU A 349 24.02 -9.29 35.57
CA GLU A 349 23.33 -10.58 35.66
C GLU A 349 24.11 -11.72 35.00
N SER A 350 24.94 -11.41 34.00
CA SER A 350 25.80 -12.37 33.31
C SER A 350 27.20 -12.51 33.92
N SER A 351 27.53 -11.70 34.95
CA SER A 351 28.83 -11.75 35.60
C SER A 351 29.05 -13.10 36.28
N GLY A 352 30.21 -13.72 36.02
CA GLY A 352 30.55 -15.05 36.55
C GLY A 352 29.76 -16.22 35.96
N ALA A 353 28.93 -16.01 34.94
CA ALA A 353 28.24 -17.09 34.25
C ALA A 353 29.23 -18.00 33.51
N LEU A 354 29.05 -19.32 33.63
CA LEU A 354 29.89 -20.30 32.95
C LEU A 354 29.61 -20.29 31.44
N SER A 355 30.64 -20.41 30.62
CA SER A 355 30.48 -20.45 29.15
C SER A 355 29.79 -21.74 28.70
N ASN A 356 28.88 -21.62 27.74
CA ASN A 356 28.23 -22.72 27.03
C ASN A 356 28.56 -22.64 25.53
N SER A 357 28.81 -23.78 24.89
CA SER A 357 29.38 -23.85 23.54
C SER A 357 28.58 -24.72 22.55
N GLU A 358 27.30 -24.98 22.82
CA GLU A 358 26.48 -25.80 21.92
C GLU A 358 26.38 -25.22 20.50
N ASN A 359 26.26 -26.11 19.51
CA ASN A 359 26.10 -25.73 18.11
C ASN A 359 24.61 -25.69 17.72
N LEU A 360 24.13 -24.51 17.33
CA LEU A 360 22.75 -24.24 16.96
C LEU A 360 22.53 -24.13 15.44
N THR A 361 23.53 -24.41 14.60
CA THR A 361 23.45 -24.23 13.14
C THR A 361 22.21 -24.91 12.53
N GLU A 362 21.92 -26.16 12.91
CA GLU A 362 20.73 -26.88 12.40
C GLU A 362 19.41 -26.32 12.96
N ILE A 363 19.41 -25.79 14.19
CA ILE A 363 18.23 -25.13 14.77
C ILE A 363 17.95 -23.82 14.04
N VAL A 364 18.98 -23.01 13.78
CA VAL A 364 18.87 -21.76 13.03
C VAL A 364 18.37 -22.03 11.61
N LYS A 365 18.93 -23.03 10.91
CA LYS A 365 18.53 -23.40 9.55
C LYS A 365 17.06 -23.82 9.43
N LYS A 366 16.49 -24.42 10.49
CA LYS A 366 15.09 -24.86 10.55
C LYS A 366 14.18 -23.88 11.29
N ASN A 367 14.69 -22.73 11.71
CA ASN A 367 13.90 -21.77 12.46
C ASN A 367 12.80 -21.16 11.55
N PRO A 368 11.51 -21.38 11.83
CA PRO A 368 10.43 -20.84 11.00
C PRO A 368 10.39 -19.31 11.01
N PHE A 369 10.89 -18.68 12.08
CA PHE A 369 10.92 -17.23 12.23
C PHE A 369 12.02 -16.56 11.41
N GLY A 370 12.99 -17.31 10.88
CA GLY A 370 14.09 -16.79 10.06
C GLY A 370 15.47 -16.89 10.72
N PHE A 371 16.46 -16.24 10.10
CA PHE A 371 17.89 -16.47 10.40
C PHE A 371 18.57 -15.33 11.17
N LEU A 372 17.81 -14.35 11.67
CA LEU A 372 18.35 -13.28 12.51
C LEU A 372 18.55 -13.73 13.96
N PRO A 373 19.47 -13.08 14.70
CA PRO A 373 19.59 -13.21 16.15
C PRO A 373 18.25 -13.02 16.89
N SER A 374 17.46 -12.00 16.53
CA SER A 374 16.12 -11.77 17.08
C SER A 374 15.15 -12.91 16.78
N ASN A 375 15.23 -13.55 15.61
CA ASN A 375 14.40 -14.70 15.27
C ASN A 375 14.75 -15.93 16.10
N LEU A 376 16.02 -16.12 16.47
CA LEU A 376 16.42 -17.18 17.39
C LEU A 376 15.86 -16.93 18.81
N SER A 377 15.89 -15.67 19.26
CA SER A 377 15.24 -15.27 20.51
C SER A 377 13.72 -15.52 20.48
N GLN A 378 13.06 -15.19 19.37
CA GLN A 378 11.64 -15.46 19.17
C GLN A 378 11.31 -16.96 19.19
N LEU A 379 12.14 -17.80 18.55
CA LEU A 379 11.98 -19.26 18.59
C LEU A 379 12.01 -19.77 20.04
N PHE A 380 13.00 -19.35 20.83
CA PHE A 380 13.14 -19.77 22.21
C PHE A 380 12.10 -19.16 23.15
N TYR A 381 11.55 -17.99 22.84
CA TYR A 381 10.40 -17.45 23.55
C TYR A 381 9.22 -18.42 23.50
N TYR A 382 8.92 -19.00 22.33
CA TYR A 382 7.81 -19.94 22.18
C TYR A 382 8.13 -21.38 22.63
N MET A 383 9.40 -21.77 22.70
CA MET A 383 9.83 -23.14 23.00
C MET A 383 9.75 -23.46 24.49
N LYS A 384 9.20 -24.63 24.84
CA LYS A 384 9.18 -25.15 26.22
C LYS A 384 10.56 -25.12 26.87
N ILE A 385 10.60 -24.65 28.11
CA ILE A 385 11.86 -24.43 28.84
C ILE A 385 12.68 -25.72 29.00
N ASP A 386 12.03 -26.87 29.19
CA ASP A 386 12.71 -28.16 29.31
C ASP A 386 13.38 -28.61 27.99
N GLU A 387 12.79 -28.27 26.84
CA GLU A 387 13.38 -28.55 25.52
C GLU A 387 14.62 -27.69 25.28
N ILE A 388 14.58 -26.43 25.71
CA ILE A 388 15.74 -25.54 25.71
C ILE A 388 16.84 -26.11 26.62
N GLY A 389 16.49 -26.57 27.82
CA GLY A 389 17.41 -27.23 28.75
C GLY A 389 18.11 -28.44 28.12
N LYS A 390 17.38 -29.27 27.35
CA LYS A 390 17.96 -30.40 26.60
C LYS A 390 18.94 -29.95 25.52
N ILE A 391 18.62 -28.89 24.77
CA ILE A 391 19.49 -28.34 23.72
C ILE A 391 20.83 -27.88 24.32
N PHE A 392 20.77 -27.15 25.44
CA PHE A 392 21.94 -26.55 26.07
C PHE A 392 22.63 -27.43 27.11
N LYS A 393 22.15 -28.66 27.32
CA LYS A 393 22.63 -29.60 28.35
C LYS A 393 22.58 -29.01 29.77
N ILE A 394 21.50 -28.29 30.08
CA ILE A 394 21.26 -27.65 31.38
C ILE A 394 20.12 -28.38 32.10
N HIS A 395 20.45 -29.06 33.19
CA HIS A 395 19.45 -29.71 34.04
C HIS A 395 18.63 -28.68 34.82
N ASN A 396 17.30 -28.90 34.89
CA ASN A 396 16.34 -28.07 35.64
C ASN A 396 16.46 -26.55 35.30
N LEU A 397 16.41 -26.22 34.01
CA LEU A 397 16.42 -24.84 33.53
C LEU A 397 15.17 -24.10 34.04
N LYS A 398 15.34 -22.94 34.68
CA LYS A 398 14.23 -22.14 35.25
C LYS A 398 14.01 -20.80 34.55
N LYS A 399 15.07 -20.14 34.11
CA LYS A 399 14.98 -18.86 33.39
C LYS A 399 15.92 -18.84 32.20
N ILE A 400 15.47 -18.12 31.18
CA ILE A 400 16.23 -17.81 29.98
C ILE A 400 16.01 -16.35 29.61
N SER A 401 17.08 -15.68 29.21
CA SER A 401 17.06 -14.30 28.73
C SER A 401 18.06 -14.13 27.60
N ALA A 402 17.86 -13.13 26.73
CA ALA A 402 18.72 -12.90 25.57
C ALA A 402 18.95 -11.41 25.28
N ASN A 403 20.17 -11.09 24.87
CA ASN A 403 20.56 -9.82 24.27
C ASN A 403 21.01 -10.07 22.83
N PHE A 404 20.45 -9.37 21.86
CA PHE A 404 20.75 -9.56 20.45
C PHE A 404 20.98 -8.25 19.70
N ASP A 405 21.76 -8.32 18.62
CA ASP A 405 22.04 -7.25 17.67
C ASP A 405 21.98 -7.80 16.24
N ASP A 406 20.86 -7.56 15.58
CA ASP A 406 20.62 -8.03 14.22
C ASP A 406 21.49 -7.30 13.17
N LYS A 407 22.03 -6.11 13.47
CA LYS A 407 22.95 -5.42 12.56
C LYS A 407 24.31 -6.12 12.52
N LYS A 408 24.72 -6.70 13.65
CA LYS A 408 25.97 -7.45 13.78
C LYS A 408 25.80 -8.95 13.50
N GLY A 409 24.58 -9.48 13.63
CA GLY A 409 24.33 -10.91 13.56
C GLY A 409 24.74 -11.63 14.84
N GLU A 410 24.63 -10.97 15.99
CA GLU A 410 25.10 -11.47 17.29
C GLU A 410 23.97 -11.62 18.31
N ILE A 411 24.03 -12.67 19.13
CA ILE A 411 23.15 -12.89 20.29
C ILE A 411 23.94 -13.56 21.43
N SER A 412 23.60 -13.15 22.64
CA SER A 412 24.00 -13.81 23.89
C SER A 412 22.75 -14.29 24.61
N ILE A 413 22.78 -15.53 25.10
CA ILE A 413 21.66 -16.16 25.83
C ILE A 413 22.15 -16.54 27.21
N LEU A 414 21.48 -16.04 28.24
CA LEU A 414 21.76 -16.34 29.65
C LEU A 414 20.75 -17.36 30.16
N PHE A 415 21.24 -18.36 30.86
CA PHE A 415 20.46 -19.45 31.46
C PHE A 415 20.66 -19.47 32.97
N GLU A 416 19.58 -19.67 33.72
CA GLU A 416 19.60 -19.85 35.18
C GLU A 416 18.90 -21.17 35.53
N SER A 417 19.64 -22.09 36.15
CA SER A 417 19.09 -23.34 36.68
C SER A 417 18.31 -23.13 37.97
N GLY A 418 17.52 -24.12 38.39
CA GLY A 418 16.80 -24.08 39.66
C GLY A 418 17.68 -23.98 40.92
N GLU A 419 18.97 -24.27 40.80
CA GLU A 419 19.97 -24.09 41.87
C GLU A 419 20.61 -22.69 41.85
N GLY A 420 20.18 -21.81 40.94
CA GLY A 420 20.74 -20.47 40.77
C GLY A 420 22.06 -20.43 39.98
N LYS A 421 22.58 -21.58 39.51
CA LYS A 421 23.77 -21.62 38.64
C LYS A 421 23.46 -20.99 37.28
N LYS A 422 24.34 -20.10 36.83
CA LYS A 422 24.21 -19.36 35.58
C LYS A 422 25.17 -19.84 34.50
N GLN A 423 24.67 -19.95 33.28
CA GLN A 423 25.48 -20.22 32.08
C GLN A 423 25.16 -19.20 30.98
N ILE A 424 26.13 -18.90 30.12
CA ILE A 424 25.95 -17.99 28.98
C ILE A 424 26.44 -18.63 27.69
N TRP A 425 25.58 -18.61 26.66
CA TRP A 425 25.94 -18.98 25.30
C TRP A 425 26.06 -17.72 24.45
N LYS A 426 27.07 -17.67 23.58
CA LYS A 426 27.30 -16.56 22.64
C LYS A 426 27.40 -17.09 21.21
N SER A 427 26.69 -16.45 20.29
CA SER A 427 26.76 -16.79 18.88
C SER A 427 28.09 -16.40 18.25
N ASN A 428 28.55 -17.21 17.31
CA ASN A 428 29.58 -16.89 16.34
C ASN A 428 29.26 -17.56 14.99
N GLN A 429 30.10 -17.28 13.98
CA GLN A 429 29.91 -17.81 12.62
C GLN A 429 29.97 -19.35 12.55
N VAL A 430 30.67 -20.00 13.48
CA VAL A 430 30.88 -21.46 13.49
C VAL A 430 29.71 -22.21 14.17
N ASN A 431 29.14 -21.63 15.23
CA ASN A 431 28.16 -22.32 16.07
C ASN A 431 26.70 -21.96 15.78
N SER A 432 26.41 -21.03 14.86
CA SER A 432 25.04 -20.57 14.63
C SER A 432 24.72 -20.17 13.18
N ASN A 433 25.69 -19.62 12.43
CA ASN A 433 25.51 -19.09 11.07
C ASN A 433 24.31 -18.09 10.96
N LEU A 434 24.09 -17.30 12.01
CA LEU A 434 23.09 -16.24 12.00
C LEU A 434 23.43 -15.17 10.95
N LYS A 435 22.39 -14.60 10.36
CA LYS A 435 22.49 -13.51 9.38
C LYS A 435 22.36 -12.16 10.05
N LYS A 436 22.83 -11.14 9.34
CA LYS A 436 22.74 -9.74 9.73
C LYS A 436 21.87 -8.96 8.74
N ASP A 437 21.37 -7.81 9.15
CA ASP A 437 20.46 -6.98 8.33
C ASP A 437 20.98 -6.75 6.90
N ILE A 438 22.28 -6.41 6.76
CA ILE A 438 22.92 -6.16 5.45
C ILE A 438 22.90 -7.37 4.49
N ASP A 439 22.78 -8.60 5.00
CA ASP A 439 22.68 -9.79 4.14
C ASP A 439 21.35 -9.80 3.37
N TYR A 440 20.27 -9.33 4.00
CA TYR A 440 18.94 -9.21 3.40
C TYR A 440 18.86 -7.99 2.46
N GLU A 441 19.43 -6.86 2.87
CA GLU A 441 19.55 -5.67 2.01
C GLU A 441 20.31 -6.00 0.73
N LYS A 442 21.44 -6.71 0.85
CA LYS A 442 22.23 -7.17 -0.30
C LYS A 442 21.44 -8.14 -1.17
N PHE A 443 20.71 -9.06 -0.58
CA PHE A 443 19.89 -10.01 -1.33
C PHE A 443 18.86 -9.32 -2.25
N ILE A 444 18.18 -8.28 -1.73
CA ILE A 444 17.22 -7.48 -2.50
C ILE A 444 17.95 -6.62 -3.55
N TYR A 445 19.00 -5.92 -3.15
CA TYR A 445 19.83 -5.08 -4.01
C TYR A 445 20.36 -5.84 -5.23
N ASP A 446 20.84 -7.07 -5.02
CA ASP A 446 21.40 -7.89 -6.08
C ASP A 446 20.41 -8.24 -7.18
N ARG A 447 19.12 -8.32 -6.83
CA ARG A 447 18.03 -8.79 -7.71
C ARG A 447 17.18 -7.66 -8.28
N SER A 448 17.39 -6.42 -7.85
CA SER A 448 16.54 -5.29 -8.19
C SER A 448 17.29 -4.21 -8.97
N PHE A 449 16.54 -3.48 -9.78
CA PHE A 449 16.99 -2.31 -10.52
C PHE A 449 15.84 -1.29 -10.63
N SER A 450 16.18 -0.05 -10.90
CA SER A 450 15.20 0.98 -11.28
C SER A 450 14.88 0.85 -12.77
N LEU A 451 13.59 0.80 -13.10
CA LEU A 451 13.07 0.79 -14.46
C LEU A 451 12.56 2.19 -14.81
N GLY A 452 13.13 2.81 -15.84
CA GLY A 452 12.72 4.12 -16.35
C GLY A 452 11.92 4.04 -17.64
N ILE A 453 10.78 4.73 -17.68
CA ILE A 453 9.91 4.86 -18.85
C ILE A 453 9.82 6.34 -19.24
N TYR A 454 9.95 6.62 -20.53
CA TYR A 454 9.95 7.98 -21.07
C TYR A 454 9.01 8.03 -22.26
N GLY A 455 8.02 8.91 -22.22
CA GLY A 455 7.06 9.02 -23.30
C GLY A 455 6.31 10.33 -23.31
N PHE A 456 5.35 10.42 -24.22
CA PHE A 456 4.42 11.54 -24.30
C PHE A 456 3.07 11.13 -23.75
N LYS A 457 2.56 11.87 -22.77
CA LYS A 457 1.20 11.71 -22.26
C LYS A 457 0.35 12.92 -22.61
N TYR A 458 -0.97 12.71 -22.66
CA TYR A 458 -1.88 13.83 -22.82
C TYR A 458 -2.11 14.52 -21.48
N TYR A 459 -1.98 15.83 -21.49
CA TYR A 459 -2.20 16.72 -20.37
C TYR A 459 -3.36 17.67 -20.68
N GLN A 460 -4.21 17.88 -19.69
CA GLN A 460 -5.19 18.96 -19.66
C GLN A 460 -5.10 19.67 -18.32
N ASP A 461 -4.89 20.98 -18.36
CA ASP A 461 -4.87 21.83 -17.18
C ASP A 461 -6.25 21.84 -16.52
N GLN A 462 -6.30 21.49 -15.24
CA GLN A 462 -7.55 21.41 -14.48
C GLN A 462 -8.15 22.79 -14.18
N PHE A 463 -7.35 23.86 -14.22
CA PHE A 463 -7.79 25.23 -13.96
C PHE A 463 -7.99 26.03 -15.25
N PHE A 464 -7.25 25.68 -16.31
CA PHE A 464 -7.30 26.36 -17.60
C PHE A 464 -7.66 25.37 -18.72
N GLY A 465 -8.95 25.07 -18.90
CA GLY A 465 -9.42 24.08 -19.89
C GLY A 465 -9.01 24.30 -21.36
N ASN A 466 -8.40 25.45 -21.68
CA ASN A 466 -7.82 25.77 -23.00
C ASN A 466 -6.33 25.39 -23.12
N ARG A 467 -5.66 25.03 -22.02
CA ARG A 467 -4.29 24.52 -22.00
C ARG A 467 -4.34 23.00 -21.97
N TYR A 468 -4.15 22.41 -23.14
CA TYR A 468 -4.15 20.98 -23.33
C TYR A 468 -3.18 20.61 -24.44
N GLY A 469 -2.63 19.41 -24.39
CA GLY A 469 -1.65 18.97 -25.36
C GLY A 469 -0.93 17.72 -24.91
N THR A 470 0.12 17.36 -25.62
CA THR A 470 1.00 16.25 -25.27
C THR A 470 2.25 16.79 -24.59
N GLU A 471 2.61 16.24 -23.44
CA GLU A 471 3.84 16.58 -22.72
C GLU A 471 4.74 15.36 -22.59
N ALA A 472 6.05 15.60 -22.68
CA ALA A 472 7.04 14.57 -22.37
C ALA A 472 7.05 14.33 -20.86
N PHE A 473 7.09 13.07 -20.45
CA PHE A 473 7.25 12.70 -19.06
C PHE A 473 8.30 11.59 -18.91
N LYS A 474 8.77 11.46 -17.68
CA LYS A 474 9.68 10.43 -17.24
C LYS A 474 9.20 9.87 -15.92
N GLU A 475 9.00 8.57 -15.87
CA GLU A 475 8.60 7.85 -14.67
C GLU A 475 9.65 6.77 -14.35
N TYR A 476 9.83 6.54 -13.05
CA TYR A 476 10.65 5.43 -12.55
C TYR A 476 9.85 4.60 -11.58
N GLY A 477 10.15 3.31 -11.57
CA GLY A 477 9.80 2.41 -10.49
C GLY A 477 10.89 1.38 -10.26
N THR A 478 10.67 0.53 -9.27
CA THR A 478 11.54 -0.61 -9.01
C THR A 478 11.04 -1.83 -9.76
N ALA A 479 11.97 -2.63 -10.25
CA ALA A 479 11.73 -3.93 -10.84
C ALA A 479 12.77 -4.93 -10.33
N TRP A 480 12.43 -6.22 -10.35
CA TRP A 480 13.34 -7.28 -9.90
C TRP A 480 13.13 -8.56 -10.71
N VAL A 481 14.20 -9.37 -10.85
CA VAL A 481 14.16 -10.59 -11.66
C VAL A 481 13.62 -11.76 -10.85
N LEU A 482 12.56 -12.40 -11.36
CA LEU A 482 11.99 -13.61 -10.77
C LEU A 482 12.75 -14.86 -11.23
N ASP A 483 12.96 -14.96 -12.54
CA ASP A 483 13.48 -16.12 -13.25
C ASP A 483 13.90 -15.73 -14.69
N ARG A 484 14.51 -16.65 -15.42
CA ARG A 484 14.88 -16.50 -16.83
C ARG A 484 14.22 -17.59 -17.67
N ILE A 485 13.68 -17.23 -18.84
CA ILE A 485 13.13 -18.19 -19.81
C ILE A 485 14.27 -18.83 -20.59
N THR A 486 14.21 -20.15 -20.81
CA THR A 486 15.31 -20.92 -21.41
C THR A 486 15.03 -21.56 -22.77
N ASN A 487 13.82 -21.40 -23.31
CA ASN A 487 13.39 -22.09 -24.53
C ASN A 487 14.33 -21.92 -25.73
N ASN A 488 14.95 -20.75 -25.91
CA ASN A 488 15.67 -20.37 -27.15
C ASN A 488 17.07 -19.75 -26.90
N ASP A 489 17.69 -19.98 -25.74
CA ASP A 489 18.90 -19.22 -25.33
C ASP A 489 20.14 -19.48 -26.19
N ALA A 490 20.28 -20.69 -26.72
CA ALA A 490 21.52 -21.15 -27.35
C ALA A 490 21.91 -20.31 -28.59
N ASN A 491 20.92 -19.74 -29.29
CA ASN A 491 21.12 -19.00 -30.54
C ASN A 491 20.77 -17.51 -30.43
N SER A 492 20.51 -17.00 -29.22
CA SER A 492 20.09 -15.62 -28.98
C SER A 492 21.27 -14.78 -28.46
N ASP A 493 21.40 -13.54 -28.95
CA ASP A 493 22.30 -12.52 -28.40
C ASP A 493 21.75 -11.87 -27.11
N SER A 494 20.52 -12.25 -26.73
CA SER A 494 19.75 -11.67 -25.65
C SER A 494 19.25 -12.73 -24.68
N TYR A 495 19.18 -12.39 -23.41
CA TYR A 495 18.43 -13.13 -22.40
C TYR A 495 16.99 -12.63 -22.33
N GLU A 496 16.09 -13.53 -21.95
CA GLU A 496 14.69 -13.20 -21.74
C GLU A 496 14.32 -13.40 -20.27
N LEU A 497 14.11 -12.27 -19.57
CA LEU A 497 13.90 -12.23 -18.14
C LEU A 497 12.41 -12.14 -17.82
N LEU A 498 12.00 -12.86 -16.78
CA LEU A 498 10.74 -12.63 -16.09
C LEU A 498 11.00 -11.63 -14.97
N VAL A 499 10.37 -10.46 -15.06
CA VAL A 499 10.63 -9.29 -14.21
C VAL A 499 9.35 -8.89 -13.47
N GLY A 500 9.41 -8.76 -12.15
CA GLY A 500 8.29 -8.40 -11.30
C GLY A 500 8.29 -6.90 -11.03
N THR A 501 7.14 -6.26 -11.17
CA THR A 501 6.91 -4.85 -10.79
C THR A 501 5.41 -4.60 -10.53
N ASN A 502 5.02 -3.38 -10.14
CA ASN A 502 3.60 -3.02 -10.03
C ASN A 502 3.01 -2.69 -11.41
N ILE A 503 1.69 -2.84 -11.57
CA ILE A 503 0.99 -2.45 -12.80
C ILE A 503 1.17 -0.96 -13.06
N HIS A 504 1.06 -0.14 -12.01
CA HIS A 504 1.18 1.30 -12.14
C HIS A 504 2.62 1.79 -12.44
N VAL A 505 3.64 0.94 -12.28
CA VAL A 505 4.99 1.23 -12.79
C VAL A 505 5.03 1.00 -14.31
N TRP A 506 4.40 -0.07 -14.82
CA TRP A 506 4.27 -0.34 -16.26
C TRP A 506 3.02 0.34 -16.87
N ASN A 507 2.70 1.57 -16.46
CA ASN A 507 1.43 2.22 -16.81
C ASN A 507 1.43 2.85 -18.21
N MET A 508 1.63 2.02 -19.23
CA MET A 508 1.55 2.38 -20.66
C MET A 508 0.21 3.00 -21.10
N PRO A 509 -0.96 2.71 -20.47
CA PRO A 509 -2.20 3.41 -20.81
C PRO A 509 -2.10 4.94 -20.74
N GLN A 510 -1.25 5.50 -19.88
CA GLN A 510 -1.01 6.95 -19.83
C GLN A 510 -0.44 7.53 -21.14
N ILE A 511 0.23 6.71 -21.95
CA ILE A 511 0.75 7.12 -23.25
C ILE A 511 -0.26 6.77 -24.34
N PHE A 512 -0.81 5.54 -24.30
CA PHE A 512 -1.45 4.95 -25.47
C PHE A 512 -2.98 4.81 -25.40
N ASP A 513 -3.61 5.01 -24.24
CA ASP A 513 -5.08 4.91 -24.13
C ASP A 513 -5.76 6.26 -24.30
N LYS A 514 -6.15 6.58 -25.54
CA LYS A 514 -6.90 7.80 -25.88
C LYS A 514 -8.21 7.94 -25.09
N SER A 515 -8.85 6.82 -24.72
CA SER A 515 -10.14 6.83 -24.00
C SER A 515 -10.04 7.25 -22.54
N MET A 516 -8.83 7.34 -21.99
CA MET A 516 -8.61 7.93 -20.67
C MET A 516 -8.85 9.44 -20.67
N TYR A 517 -8.71 10.10 -21.83
CA TYR A 517 -8.71 11.56 -21.96
C TYR A 517 -9.98 12.10 -22.63
N PHE A 518 -10.63 11.30 -23.47
CA PHE A 518 -11.75 11.75 -24.28
C PHE A 518 -12.93 10.77 -24.23
N PHE A 519 -14.13 11.33 -24.07
CA PHE A 519 -15.38 10.59 -24.24
C PHE A 519 -15.70 10.35 -25.72
N ASP A 520 -15.51 11.37 -26.56
CA ASP A 520 -15.60 11.25 -28.02
C ASP A 520 -14.22 10.91 -28.59
N LEU A 521 -14.05 9.64 -28.94
CA LEU A 521 -12.81 9.10 -29.50
C LEU A 521 -12.62 9.48 -30.97
N ASP A 522 -13.71 9.85 -31.64
CA ASP A 522 -13.69 10.23 -33.03
C ASP A 522 -12.98 11.58 -33.18
N ASN A 523 -12.32 11.76 -34.31
CA ASN A 523 -11.54 12.96 -34.63
C ASN A 523 -12.44 14.18 -34.93
N GLN A 524 -13.62 14.30 -34.33
CA GLN A 524 -14.48 15.47 -34.50
C GLN A 524 -14.11 16.60 -33.53
N ASN A 525 -13.67 16.25 -32.31
CA ASN A 525 -13.18 17.20 -31.32
C ASN A 525 -11.71 17.60 -31.59
N GLU A 526 -11.42 18.91 -31.71
CA GLU A 526 -10.07 19.46 -31.88
C GLU A 526 -9.07 18.98 -30.82
N LYS A 527 -9.50 18.79 -29.57
CA LYS A 527 -8.64 18.25 -28.50
C LYS A 527 -8.21 16.82 -28.78
N SER A 528 -9.15 16.00 -29.25
CA SER A 528 -8.98 14.59 -29.60
C SER A 528 -8.09 14.42 -30.84
N LYS A 529 -8.16 15.34 -31.81
CA LYS A 529 -7.28 15.36 -33.00
C LYS A 529 -5.82 15.65 -32.68
N LYS A 530 -5.55 16.47 -31.66
CA LYS A 530 -4.20 16.85 -31.24
C LYS A 530 -3.54 15.83 -30.32
N TRP A 531 -4.27 14.78 -29.93
CA TRP A 531 -3.70 13.68 -29.19
C TRP A 531 -2.70 12.92 -30.06
N ASN A 532 -1.51 12.68 -29.51
CA ASN A 532 -0.49 11.85 -30.11
C ASN A 532 0.12 10.96 -29.03
N ALA A 533 0.64 9.81 -29.41
CA ALA A 533 1.24 8.85 -28.52
C ALA A 533 2.57 8.37 -29.08
N GLY A 534 3.54 8.17 -28.20
CA GLY A 534 4.87 7.71 -28.57
C GLY A 534 5.85 7.86 -27.42
N PHE A 535 7.08 7.44 -27.69
CA PHE A 535 8.18 7.51 -26.75
C PHE A 535 9.08 8.70 -27.03
N VAL A 536 9.96 9.00 -26.07
CA VAL A 536 11.09 9.89 -26.30
C VAL A 536 12.40 9.13 -26.30
N ASN A 537 13.38 9.64 -27.02
CA ASN A 537 14.74 9.12 -26.97
C ASN A 537 15.49 9.65 -25.73
N GLN A 538 16.77 9.31 -25.62
CA GLN A 538 17.63 9.69 -24.49
C GLN A 538 17.87 11.21 -24.39
N ASN A 539 17.62 11.95 -25.48
CA ASN A 539 17.71 13.41 -25.55
C ASN A 539 16.35 14.09 -25.29
N TYR A 540 15.32 13.34 -24.85
CA TYR A 540 13.94 13.80 -24.65
C TYR A 540 13.26 14.30 -25.93
N GLU A 541 13.72 13.84 -27.11
CA GLU A 541 13.08 14.15 -28.38
C GLU A 541 11.99 13.12 -28.68
N PHE A 542 10.84 13.58 -29.17
CA PHE A 542 9.76 12.69 -29.60
C PHE A 542 10.20 11.78 -30.74
N VAL A 543 9.88 10.48 -30.62
CA VAL A 543 10.16 9.49 -31.67
C VAL A 543 8.93 8.62 -31.89
N SER A 544 8.36 8.72 -33.08
CA SER A 544 7.24 7.87 -33.51
C SER A 544 7.67 6.42 -33.75
N GLU A 545 6.72 5.48 -33.78
CA GLU A 545 7.02 4.07 -34.09
C GLU A 545 7.60 3.92 -35.50
N GLU A 546 7.09 4.69 -36.46
CA GLU A 546 7.58 4.69 -37.85
C GLU A 546 9.03 5.17 -37.93
N ASP A 547 9.36 6.24 -37.22
CA ASP A 547 10.72 6.79 -37.23
C ASP A 547 11.71 5.87 -36.50
N ALA A 548 11.28 5.20 -35.44
CA ALA A 548 12.07 4.17 -34.77
C ALA A 548 12.40 2.98 -35.68
N LYS A 549 11.51 2.63 -36.63
CA LYS A 549 11.73 1.55 -37.61
C LYS A 549 12.70 1.92 -38.73
N LYS A 550 12.81 3.20 -39.08
CA LYS A 550 13.70 3.69 -40.16
C LYS A 550 15.20 3.63 -39.81
N GLY A 551 15.56 3.25 -38.59
CA GLY A 551 16.96 2.96 -38.21
C GLY A 551 17.84 4.19 -37.96
N ASN A 552 17.28 5.39 -37.93
CA ASN A 552 18.02 6.59 -37.52
C ASN A 552 18.37 6.48 -36.02
N LYS A 553 19.52 7.03 -35.62
CA LYS A 553 20.21 6.91 -34.31
C LYS A 553 19.42 7.33 -33.04
N LEU A 554 18.09 7.43 -33.11
CA LEU A 554 17.20 8.00 -32.09
C LEU A 554 16.19 6.97 -31.53
N LYS A 555 16.40 5.65 -31.72
CA LYS A 555 15.44 4.63 -31.24
C LYS A 555 15.22 4.73 -29.72
N PRO A 556 13.96 4.75 -29.23
CA PRO A 556 13.67 4.86 -27.80
C PRO A 556 13.85 3.51 -27.08
N PHE A 557 14.34 3.59 -25.84
CA PHE A 557 14.55 2.46 -24.95
C PHE A 557 13.98 2.77 -23.57
N PHE A 558 13.45 1.75 -22.89
CA PHE A 558 13.29 1.79 -21.44
C PHE A 558 14.66 1.61 -20.80
N THR A 559 14.92 2.39 -19.75
CA THR A 559 16.21 2.39 -19.08
C THR A 559 16.20 1.50 -17.86
N ALA A 560 17.37 0.95 -17.53
CA ALA A 560 17.62 0.33 -16.24
C ALA A 560 18.73 1.08 -15.52
N ALA A 561 18.57 1.29 -14.22
CA ALA A 561 19.52 2.00 -13.38
C ALA A 561 19.73 1.23 -12.07
N ARG A 562 20.97 1.21 -11.59
CA ARG A 562 21.36 0.57 -10.33
C ARG A 562 22.50 1.35 -9.68
N SER A 563 22.45 1.52 -8.36
CA SER A 563 23.54 2.16 -7.61
C SER A 563 24.81 1.35 -7.81
N GLU A 564 25.98 1.98 -7.86
CA GLU A 564 27.24 1.23 -8.05
C GLU A 564 27.60 0.41 -6.81
N HIS A 565 27.24 0.92 -5.63
CA HIS A 565 27.53 0.32 -4.34
C HIS A 565 26.29 0.25 -3.46
N LEU A 566 26.15 -0.88 -2.75
CA LEU A 566 25.22 -0.98 -1.64
C LEU A 566 25.81 -0.22 -0.45
N ILE A 567 25.12 0.83 -0.02
CA ILE A 567 25.45 1.53 1.22
C ILE A 567 24.51 1.00 2.29
N SER A 568 25.08 0.40 3.33
CA SER A 568 24.32 -0.23 4.41
C SER A 568 23.56 0.79 5.24
N GLY A 569 22.28 0.51 5.52
CA GLY A 569 21.42 1.30 6.40
C GLY A 569 20.79 2.54 5.76
N ASN A 570 19.88 3.17 6.51
CA ASN A 570 18.96 4.24 6.05
C ASN A 570 19.59 5.63 5.96
N LYS A 571 20.92 5.73 5.80
CA LYS A 571 21.59 7.03 5.79
C LYS A 571 21.27 7.78 4.52
N TYR A 572 20.21 8.56 4.58
CA TYR A 572 19.88 9.56 3.59
C TYR A 572 20.94 10.67 3.62
N GLU A 573 22.13 10.42 3.06
CA GLU A 573 23.10 11.48 2.83
C GLU A 573 22.78 12.13 1.49
N ASN A 574 22.56 13.46 1.47
CA ASN A 574 22.39 14.29 0.27
C ASN A 574 23.61 14.25 -0.71
N THR A 575 24.49 13.26 -0.57
CA THR A 575 25.74 13.06 -1.31
C THR A 575 25.59 12.03 -2.45
N TYR A 576 24.43 11.40 -2.62
CA TYR A 576 24.25 10.40 -3.67
C TYR A 576 24.40 11.01 -5.07
N GLN A 577 25.43 10.56 -5.79
CA GLN A 577 25.58 10.85 -7.21
C GLN A 577 24.40 10.26 -7.98
N LYS A 578 23.94 10.99 -9.00
CA LYS A 578 22.89 10.52 -9.91
C LYS A 578 23.30 9.15 -10.48
N ILE A 579 22.45 8.14 -10.27
CA ILE A 579 22.69 6.80 -10.82
C ILE A 579 22.77 6.88 -12.35
N LYS A 580 23.74 6.14 -12.92
CA LYS A 580 23.85 5.98 -14.36
C LYS A 580 22.71 5.12 -14.91
N GLU A 581 22.00 5.66 -15.90
CA GLU A 581 20.92 4.99 -16.62
C GLU A 581 21.46 4.31 -17.87
N TYR A 582 21.06 3.06 -18.09
CA TYR A 582 21.44 2.27 -19.25
C TYR A 582 20.20 2.05 -20.14
N PRO A 583 20.23 2.39 -21.43
CA PRO A 583 19.14 2.10 -22.37
C PRO A 583 19.14 0.60 -22.71
N VAL A 584 18.18 -0.16 -22.18
CA VAL A 584 18.30 -1.63 -22.12
C VAL A 584 17.17 -2.33 -22.90
N PHE A 585 15.92 -1.92 -22.70
CA PHE A 585 14.78 -2.60 -23.31
C PHE A 585 14.22 -1.79 -24.45
N ASP A 586 14.11 -2.36 -25.63
CA ASP A 586 13.52 -1.70 -26.79
C ASP A 586 12.05 -1.35 -26.53
N ALA A 587 11.72 -0.06 -26.53
CA ALA A 587 10.41 0.42 -26.09
C ALA A 587 9.28 -0.05 -27.03
N TYR A 588 9.43 0.12 -28.34
CA TYR A 588 8.40 -0.24 -29.32
C TYR A 588 8.27 -1.76 -29.54
N GLU A 589 9.31 -2.54 -29.25
CA GLU A 589 9.23 -4.00 -29.24
C GLU A 589 8.65 -4.57 -27.93
N SER A 590 8.70 -3.82 -26.82
CA SER A 590 8.31 -4.35 -25.51
C SER A 590 6.97 -3.84 -24.99
N TYR A 591 6.54 -2.62 -25.32
CA TYR A 591 5.45 -1.94 -24.59
C TYR A 591 4.12 -2.68 -24.53
N LEU A 592 3.73 -3.38 -25.60
CA LEU A 592 2.52 -4.22 -25.64
C LEU A 592 2.76 -5.64 -25.16
N SER A 593 3.88 -6.27 -25.54
CA SER A 593 4.10 -7.71 -25.36
C SER A 593 4.78 -8.07 -24.05
N ALA A 594 5.36 -7.11 -23.32
CA ALA A 594 6.03 -7.38 -22.06
C ALA A 594 5.05 -7.84 -20.97
N PRO A 595 3.86 -7.24 -20.75
CA PRO A 595 2.92 -7.73 -19.75
C PRO A 595 2.52 -9.18 -20.02
N TYR A 596 3.08 -10.10 -19.21
CA TYR A 596 2.90 -11.52 -19.42
C TYR A 596 1.85 -12.07 -18.44
N TYR A 597 1.90 -11.68 -17.17
CA TYR A 597 0.98 -12.20 -16.16
C TYR A 597 0.59 -11.15 -15.12
N THR A 598 -0.68 -11.17 -14.73
CA THR A 598 -1.23 -10.51 -13.54
C THR A 598 -2.38 -11.38 -13.02
N PRO A 599 -2.55 -11.55 -11.69
CA PRO A 599 -3.65 -12.36 -11.17
C PRO A 599 -4.99 -11.70 -11.46
N ARG A 600 -6.00 -12.51 -11.79
CA ARG A 600 -7.37 -12.06 -12.02
C ARG A 600 -8.38 -13.04 -11.42
N TYR A 601 -9.35 -12.51 -10.69
CA TYR A 601 -10.44 -13.29 -10.09
C TYR A 601 -11.67 -12.41 -9.83
N LYS A 602 -12.84 -13.04 -9.74
CA LYS A 602 -14.05 -12.36 -9.30
C LYS A 602 -14.00 -11.95 -7.84
N VAL A 603 -14.51 -10.75 -7.57
CA VAL A 603 -14.69 -10.16 -6.26
C VAL A 603 -16.12 -9.70 -6.10
N GLU A 604 -16.66 -9.89 -4.90
CA GLU A 604 -18.02 -9.54 -4.51
C GLU A 604 -18.05 -8.98 -3.10
N GLY A 605 -19.17 -8.34 -2.73
CA GLY A 605 -19.33 -7.72 -1.42
C GLY A 605 -18.36 -6.56 -1.23
N ILE A 606 -18.22 -5.73 -2.27
CA ILE A 606 -17.40 -4.52 -2.27
C ILE A 606 -18.26 -3.30 -2.55
N MET A 607 -17.93 -2.20 -1.87
CA MET A 607 -18.67 -0.96 -1.89
C MET A 607 -17.85 0.13 -2.59
N GLY A 608 -18.45 0.81 -3.56
CA GLY A 608 -17.89 2.04 -4.12
C GLY A 608 -17.84 3.12 -3.04
N HIS A 609 -16.70 3.81 -2.91
CA HIS A 609 -16.54 4.93 -1.99
C HIS A 609 -17.64 5.99 -2.19
N ASP A 610 -18.05 6.19 -3.44
CA ASP A 610 -19.17 7.01 -3.87
C ASP A 610 -19.92 6.32 -5.03
N VAL A 611 -20.99 6.97 -5.49
CA VAL A 611 -21.83 6.44 -6.58
C VAL A 611 -21.06 6.36 -7.89
N ASP A 612 -20.21 7.35 -8.18
CA ASP A 612 -19.47 7.43 -9.43
C ASP A 612 -18.45 6.29 -9.57
N VAL A 613 -17.69 5.99 -8.52
CA VAL A 613 -16.76 4.85 -8.50
C VAL A 613 -17.50 3.54 -8.77
N GLY A 614 -18.64 3.35 -8.13
CA GLY A 614 -19.49 2.18 -8.33
C GLY A 614 -19.98 2.05 -9.77
N LEU A 615 -20.63 3.10 -10.28
CA LEU A 615 -21.15 3.16 -11.65
C LEU A 615 -20.07 2.99 -12.71
N LYS A 616 -18.86 3.51 -12.47
CA LYS A 616 -17.72 3.42 -13.39
C LYS A 616 -17.12 2.02 -13.44
N TYR A 617 -17.06 1.30 -12.33
CA TYR A 617 -16.23 0.09 -12.22
C TYR A 617 -16.89 -1.21 -11.75
N LEU A 618 -17.99 -1.16 -10.99
CA LEU A 618 -18.63 -2.37 -10.45
C LEU A 618 -19.73 -2.94 -11.36
N ASP A 619 -19.69 -4.24 -11.58
CA ASP A 619 -20.75 -5.05 -12.19
C ASP A 619 -21.82 -5.41 -11.14
N ASN A 620 -23.07 -5.68 -11.56
CA ASN A 620 -24.20 -5.97 -10.67
C ASN A 620 -24.34 -4.96 -9.52
N TYR A 621 -24.16 -3.68 -9.85
CA TYR A 621 -24.05 -2.58 -8.90
C TYR A 621 -25.43 -2.08 -8.44
N ASN A 622 -25.60 -1.92 -7.13
CA ASN A 622 -26.77 -1.27 -6.52
C ASN A 622 -26.38 0.16 -6.11
N GLU A 623 -27.02 1.15 -6.74
CA GLU A 623 -26.74 2.58 -6.50
C GLU A 623 -27.06 3.03 -5.07
N ALA A 624 -28.14 2.53 -4.47
CA ALA A 624 -28.59 2.92 -3.14
C ALA A 624 -27.62 2.45 -2.05
N THR A 625 -27.09 1.23 -2.16
CA THR A 625 -26.13 0.69 -1.18
C THR A 625 -24.68 0.93 -1.59
N ARG A 626 -24.43 1.31 -2.84
CA ARG A 626 -23.12 1.38 -3.51
C ARG A 626 -22.38 0.04 -3.57
N VAL A 627 -23.07 -1.08 -3.38
CA VAL A 627 -22.44 -2.41 -3.37
C VAL A 627 -22.51 -3.04 -4.76
N GLY A 628 -21.44 -3.75 -5.14
CA GLY A 628 -21.40 -4.49 -6.39
C GLY A 628 -20.35 -5.59 -6.40
N THR A 629 -20.03 -6.03 -7.61
CA THR A 629 -19.09 -7.10 -7.92
C THR A 629 -18.14 -6.67 -9.03
N THR A 630 -17.05 -7.39 -9.25
CA THR A 630 -16.25 -7.24 -10.46
C THR A 630 -15.55 -8.56 -10.78
N LYS A 631 -15.40 -8.88 -12.05
CA LYS A 631 -14.56 -10.01 -12.52
C LYS A 631 -13.08 -9.64 -12.69
N ASN A 632 -12.72 -8.39 -12.42
CA ASN A 632 -11.38 -7.85 -12.65
C ASN A 632 -10.64 -7.55 -11.33
N GLY A 633 -10.96 -8.28 -10.24
CA GLY A 633 -10.15 -8.24 -9.02
C GLY A 633 -8.80 -8.89 -9.26
N GLY A 634 -7.77 -8.39 -8.60
CA GLY A 634 -6.39 -8.86 -8.78
C GLY A 634 -5.46 -8.28 -7.73
N SER A 635 -4.22 -8.06 -8.12
CA SER A 635 -3.18 -7.37 -7.34
C SER A 635 -2.57 -6.30 -8.23
N ASP A 636 -2.08 -5.21 -7.64
CA ASP A 636 -1.19 -4.29 -8.32
C ASP A 636 0.20 -4.93 -8.52
N PHE A 637 0.25 -5.97 -9.33
CA PHE A 637 1.43 -6.78 -9.61
C PHE A 637 1.36 -7.27 -11.04
N VAL A 638 2.48 -7.15 -11.75
CA VAL A 638 2.66 -7.67 -13.10
C VAL A 638 4.01 -8.36 -13.22
N ILE A 639 4.02 -9.49 -13.91
CA ILE A 639 5.24 -10.12 -14.40
C ILE A 639 5.39 -9.73 -15.86
N LEU A 640 6.50 -9.07 -16.15
CA LEU A 640 6.94 -8.65 -17.47
C LEU A 640 7.89 -9.68 -18.07
N ARG A 641 7.79 -9.89 -19.37
CA ARG A 641 8.72 -10.66 -20.19
C ARG A 641 9.59 -9.69 -20.99
N LEU A 642 10.80 -9.42 -20.51
CA LEU A 642 11.70 -8.41 -21.07
C LEU A 642 12.94 -9.05 -21.67
N LYS A 643 13.38 -8.55 -22.83
CA LYS A 643 14.60 -9.00 -23.50
C LYS A 643 15.75 -8.03 -23.23
N ILE A 644 16.88 -8.55 -22.76
CA ILE A 644 18.09 -7.80 -22.48
C ILE A 644 19.25 -8.41 -23.26
N LYS A 645 20.07 -7.60 -23.93
CA LYS A 645 21.28 -8.11 -24.58
C LYS A 645 22.23 -8.70 -23.55
N LYS A 646 22.91 -9.79 -23.91
CA LYS A 646 23.89 -10.44 -23.02
C LYS A 646 24.99 -9.47 -22.54
N THR A 647 25.37 -8.51 -23.38
CA THR A 647 26.35 -7.45 -23.07
C THR A 647 25.86 -6.43 -22.05
N ASP A 648 24.55 -6.17 -22.02
CA ASP A 648 23.98 -5.12 -21.16
C ASP A 648 23.68 -5.66 -19.75
N LEU A 649 23.56 -6.99 -19.61
CA LEU A 649 23.24 -7.64 -18.34
C LEU A 649 24.27 -7.33 -17.24
N GLU A 650 25.56 -7.33 -17.56
CA GLU A 650 26.62 -7.09 -16.57
C GLU A 650 26.52 -5.68 -15.95
N HIS A 651 26.03 -4.71 -16.70
CA HIS A 651 25.86 -3.33 -16.23
C HIS A 651 24.63 -3.14 -15.33
N VAL A 652 23.59 -3.95 -15.51
CA VAL A 652 22.33 -3.82 -14.75
C VAL A 652 22.26 -4.81 -13.58
N LEU A 653 22.68 -6.06 -13.80
CA LEU A 653 22.60 -7.17 -12.85
C LEU A 653 23.89 -8.01 -12.86
N PRO A 654 25.02 -7.44 -12.39
CA PRO A 654 26.32 -8.11 -12.43
C PRO A 654 26.33 -9.44 -11.67
N GLU A 655 25.63 -9.55 -10.54
CA GLU A 655 25.57 -10.79 -9.75
C GLU A 655 24.77 -11.89 -10.47
N LEU A 656 23.75 -11.54 -11.27
CA LEU A 656 23.06 -12.51 -12.13
C LEU A 656 23.99 -13.00 -13.24
N LYS A 657 24.73 -12.08 -13.88
CA LYS A 657 25.72 -12.45 -14.90
C LYS A 657 26.75 -13.43 -14.36
N LYS A 658 27.33 -13.15 -13.18
CA LYS A 658 28.26 -14.07 -12.49
C LYS A 658 27.61 -15.43 -12.18
N ALA A 659 26.36 -15.45 -11.74
CA ALA A 659 25.65 -16.69 -11.45
C ALA A 659 25.39 -17.53 -12.71
N ILE A 660 25.09 -16.89 -13.84
CA ILE A 660 24.97 -17.56 -15.15
C ILE A 660 26.30 -18.17 -15.56
N ASP A 661 27.39 -17.38 -15.53
CA ASP A 661 28.71 -17.82 -15.99
C ASP A 661 29.28 -18.97 -15.13
N SER A 662 28.96 -18.98 -13.84
CA SER A 662 29.39 -20.02 -12.90
C SER A 662 28.46 -21.25 -12.84
N GLY A 663 27.34 -21.25 -13.57
CA GLY A 663 26.35 -22.33 -13.54
C GLY A 663 25.55 -22.44 -12.22
N THR A 664 25.53 -21.38 -11.40
CA THR A 664 24.83 -21.31 -10.10
C THR A 664 23.51 -20.53 -10.16
N GLU A 665 23.08 -20.12 -11.35
CA GLU A 665 21.92 -19.25 -11.60
C GLU A 665 20.63 -19.69 -10.89
N LYS A 666 20.37 -20.99 -10.79
CA LYS A 666 19.15 -21.54 -10.16
C LYS A 666 18.98 -21.08 -8.70
N ASP A 667 20.09 -20.93 -7.97
CA ASP A 667 20.07 -20.49 -6.57
C ASP A 667 19.98 -18.96 -6.45
N TRP A 668 20.36 -18.24 -7.50
CA TRP A 668 20.21 -16.79 -7.58
C TRP A 668 18.74 -16.38 -7.74
N HIS A 669 17.99 -17.05 -8.61
CA HIS A 669 16.58 -16.71 -8.87
C HIS A 669 15.70 -16.85 -7.63
N ILE A 670 14.86 -15.86 -7.37
CA ILE A 670 13.97 -15.86 -6.19
C ILE A 670 12.67 -16.64 -6.45
N GLY A 671 12.20 -16.69 -7.71
CA GLY A 671 10.89 -17.23 -8.04
C GLY A 671 9.74 -16.40 -7.46
N LEU A 672 8.70 -17.06 -6.98
CA LEU A 672 7.49 -16.43 -6.40
C LEU A 672 7.24 -16.85 -4.95
N GLY A 673 8.31 -17.02 -4.16
CA GLY A 673 8.20 -17.36 -2.73
C GLY A 673 7.67 -18.77 -2.46
N GLN A 674 7.31 -19.06 -1.22
CA GLN A 674 6.77 -20.36 -0.79
C GLN A 674 5.24 -20.40 -0.93
N ASN A 675 4.68 -21.61 -0.90
CA ASN A 675 3.23 -21.83 -0.81
C ASN A 675 2.84 -21.84 0.68
N GLU A 676 2.84 -20.65 1.26
CA GLU A 676 2.53 -20.40 2.66
C GLU A 676 1.92 -19.01 2.86
N LYS A 677 0.80 -18.93 3.59
CA LYS A 677 0.25 -17.66 4.08
C LYS A 677 1.19 -16.99 5.07
N PHE A 678 1.49 -15.72 4.79
CA PHE A 678 2.40 -14.92 5.60
C PHE A 678 1.85 -14.55 6.98
N SER A 679 2.72 -14.36 7.99
CA SER A 679 2.35 -13.83 9.31
C SER A 679 3.08 -12.50 9.58
N PRO A 680 2.40 -11.42 10.02
CA PRO A 680 3.02 -10.11 10.27
C PRO A 680 4.10 -10.11 11.35
N ILE A 681 4.16 -11.16 12.19
CA ILE A 681 5.17 -11.29 13.23
C ILE A 681 6.47 -11.95 12.74
N LYS A 682 6.56 -12.39 11.49
CA LYS A 682 7.83 -12.83 10.88
C LYS A 682 8.57 -11.61 10.33
N THR A 683 9.86 -11.44 10.59
CA THR A 683 10.56 -10.20 10.22
C THR A 683 10.53 -9.98 8.71
N GLN A 684 10.26 -8.75 8.28
CA GLN A 684 10.20 -8.39 6.87
C GLN A 684 11.36 -7.45 6.51
N PHE A 685 11.93 -7.67 5.33
CA PHE A 685 12.84 -6.74 4.67
C PHE A 685 12.25 -6.35 3.33
N TYR A 686 12.23 -5.07 3.03
CA TYR A 686 11.75 -4.59 1.73
C TYR A 686 12.63 -3.46 1.23
N GLY A 687 12.86 -3.40 -0.08
CA GLY A 687 13.80 -2.45 -0.66
C GLY A 687 13.70 -2.32 -2.17
N GLY A 688 14.19 -1.18 -2.66
CA GLY A 688 14.16 -0.81 -4.07
C GLY A 688 14.75 0.58 -4.27
N TYR A 689 14.29 1.27 -5.31
CA TYR A 689 14.89 2.52 -5.80
C TYR A 689 13.91 3.71 -5.72
N PRO A 690 13.52 4.16 -4.51
CA PRO A 690 12.78 5.41 -4.38
C PRO A 690 13.55 6.61 -4.94
N VAL A 691 12.80 7.65 -5.29
CA VAL A 691 13.41 8.97 -5.46
C VAL A 691 13.87 9.52 -4.12
N ALA A 692 14.93 10.29 -4.23
CA ALA A 692 15.38 11.16 -3.17
C ALA A 692 14.22 12.02 -2.61
N THR A 693 14.09 12.15 -1.29
CA THR A 693 13.07 12.95 -0.62
C THR A 693 13.52 13.51 0.73
N SER A 694 13.03 14.70 1.11
CA SER A 694 13.18 15.29 2.45
C SER A 694 12.08 14.84 3.44
N ASP A 695 10.94 14.44 2.93
CA ASP A 695 9.78 13.94 3.65
C ASP A 695 9.11 12.90 2.75
N ASN A 696 8.87 11.67 3.21
CA ASN A 696 8.37 10.54 2.39
C ASN A 696 7.04 10.76 1.64
N GLU A 697 6.54 12.00 1.59
CA GLU A 697 5.39 12.49 0.85
C GLU A 697 5.81 13.22 -0.44
N ASN A 698 6.91 14.00 -0.46
CA ASN A 698 7.36 14.76 -1.63
C ASN A 698 8.71 14.27 -2.18
N GLY A 699 8.71 13.70 -3.39
CA GLY A 699 9.92 13.27 -4.10
C GLY A 699 10.64 14.43 -4.80
N ASP A 700 11.96 14.50 -4.65
CA ASP A 700 12.87 15.37 -5.39
C ASP A 700 13.46 14.61 -6.59
N TRP A 701 12.72 14.58 -7.68
CA TRP A 701 13.06 13.84 -8.90
C TRP A 701 14.34 14.33 -9.57
N GLU A 702 14.78 15.57 -9.31
CA GLU A 702 16.03 16.10 -9.86
C GLU A 702 17.27 15.40 -9.27
N LYS A 703 17.15 14.89 -8.04
CA LYS A 703 18.20 14.11 -7.38
C LYS A 703 18.26 12.65 -7.81
N GLY A 704 17.33 12.21 -8.65
CA GLY A 704 17.26 10.84 -9.15
C GLY A 704 16.84 9.81 -8.09
N VAL A 705 17.02 8.54 -8.45
CA VAL A 705 16.64 7.39 -7.62
C VAL A 705 17.86 6.78 -6.93
N ASN A 706 17.69 6.20 -5.74
CA ASN A 706 18.75 5.50 -5.01
C ASN A 706 18.24 4.27 -4.30
N PHE A 707 19.09 3.24 -4.15
CA PHE A 707 18.68 2.06 -3.40
C PHE A 707 18.42 2.40 -1.93
N LYS A 708 17.26 1.97 -1.43
CA LYS A 708 16.84 2.09 -0.04
C LYS A 708 16.11 0.82 0.37
N SER A 709 16.33 0.39 1.60
CA SER A 709 15.66 -0.76 2.19
C SER A 709 15.16 -0.43 3.59
N ASN A 710 14.21 -1.19 4.10
CA ASN A 710 13.77 -1.08 5.48
C ASN A 710 13.48 -2.47 6.05
N LYS A 711 13.57 -2.56 7.37
CA LYS A 711 13.27 -3.75 8.17
C LYS A 711 12.06 -3.46 9.03
N SER A 712 11.09 -4.36 9.04
CA SER A 712 9.93 -4.29 9.93
C SER A 712 9.76 -5.56 10.75
N THR A 713 9.40 -5.37 12.02
CA THR A 713 9.23 -6.44 13.02
C THR A 713 7.77 -6.58 13.44
N GLY A 714 6.84 -6.16 12.58
CA GLY A 714 5.43 -6.18 12.87
C GLY A 714 4.59 -5.60 11.73
N GLY A 715 3.28 -5.67 11.88
CA GLY A 715 2.35 -5.14 10.90
C GLY A 715 0.94 -5.69 11.06
N ILE A 716 0.09 -5.38 10.09
CA ILE A 716 -1.27 -5.92 10.02
C ILE A 716 -1.65 -6.22 8.57
N ILE A 717 -2.31 -7.35 8.36
CA ILE A 717 -2.77 -7.76 7.04
C ILE A 717 -4.23 -7.37 6.85
N ASN A 718 -4.48 -6.51 5.86
CA ASN A 718 -5.81 -6.36 5.30
C ASN A 718 -6.04 -7.48 4.28
N THR A 719 -6.91 -8.42 4.62
CA THR A 719 -7.23 -9.59 3.77
C THR A 719 -7.82 -9.17 2.42
N ARG A 720 -8.66 -8.12 2.41
CA ARG A 720 -9.27 -7.52 1.23
C ARG A 720 -9.90 -6.16 1.58
N SER A 721 -9.70 -5.16 0.72
CA SER A 721 -10.42 -3.88 0.82
C SER A 721 -11.90 -4.04 0.48
N ARG A 722 -12.80 -3.78 1.45
CA ARG A 722 -14.25 -3.84 1.25
C ARG A 722 -14.86 -2.55 0.71
N VAL A 723 -14.15 -1.44 0.87
CA VAL A 723 -14.52 -0.14 0.30
C VAL A 723 -13.43 0.27 -0.68
N ILE A 724 -13.84 0.60 -1.91
CA ILE A 724 -12.92 0.85 -3.02
C ILE A 724 -13.04 2.27 -3.55
N ASN A 725 -11.93 2.83 -4.02
CA ASN A 725 -11.86 4.12 -4.69
C ASN A 725 -11.24 3.96 -6.09
N ASP A 726 -11.20 5.04 -6.88
CA ASP A 726 -10.62 5.00 -8.24
C ASP A 726 -9.12 4.64 -8.23
N SER A 727 -8.37 5.05 -7.19
CA SER A 727 -6.92 4.85 -7.14
C SER A 727 -6.49 3.39 -6.96
N LEU A 728 -7.40 2.48 -6.57
CA LEU A 728 -7.14 1.05 -6.52
C LEU A 728 -7.24 0.35 -7.88
N PHE A 729 -7.65 1.05 -8.94
CA PHE A 729 -7.70 0.51 -10.29
C PHE A 729 -6.45 0.86 -11.09
N HIS A 730 -5.76 -0.17 -11.59
CA HIS A 730 -4.55 0.00 -12.39
C HIS A 730 -4.73 -0.60 -13.79
N GLY A 731 -4.14 0.03 -14.81
CA GLY A 731 -4.31 -0.34 -16.21
C GLY A 731 -3.06 -0.96 -16.82
N LEU A 732 -3.23 -2.09 -17.51
CA LEU A 732 -2.21 -2.66 -18.39
C LEU A 732 -2.60 -2.42 -19.85
N TRP A 733 -1.65 -1.94 -20.65
CA TRP A 733 -1.78 -1.83 -22.10
C TRP A 733 -1.19 -3.09 -22.75
N VAL A 734 -2.01 -3.83 -23.48
CA VAL A 734 -1.65 -5.14 -24.05
C VAL A 734 -2.06 -5.24 -25.51
N PRO A 735 -1.55 -6.20 -26.30
CA PRO A 735 -1.94 -6.35 -27.70
C PRO A 735 -3.43 -6.64 -27.80
N TYR A 736 -4.09 -6.08 -28.81
CA TYR A 736 -5.51 -6.29 -29.01
C TYR A 736 -5.83 -7.77 -29.26
N ASN A 737 -6.86 -8.26 -28.58
CA ASN A 737 -7.48 -9.55 -28.82
C ASN A 737 -9.00 -9.39 -28.66
N ASP A 738 -9.79 -9.74 -29.69
CA ASP A 738 -11.24 -9.47 -29.70
C ASP A 738 -11.99 -10.16 -28.55
N ALA A 739 -11.67 -11.42 -28.27
CA ALA A 739 -12.33 -12.18 -27.21
C ALA A 739 -12.00 -11.63 -25.82
N GLU A 740 -10.72 -11.36 -25.56
CA GLU A 740 -10.30 -10.74 -24.31
C GLU A 740 -10.82 -9.31 -24.17
N ASN A 741 -10.88 -8.52 -25.24
CA ASN A 741 -11.40 -7.15 -25.18
C ASN A 741 -12.88 -7.12 -24.78
N LYS A 742 -13.70 -7.97 -25.41
CA LYS A 742 -15.13 -8.12 -25.07
C LYS A 742 -15.33 -8.61 -23.64
N ASP A 743 -14.38 -9.38 -23.11
CA ASP A 743 -14.40 -9.82 -21.73
C ASP A 743 -13.97 -8.70 -20.76
N TRP A 744 -12.73 -8.20 -20.86
CA TRP A 744 -12.18 -7.20 -19.95
C TRP A 744 -12.92 -5.86 -19.96
N ASN A 745 -13.41 -5.44 -21.14
CA ASN A 745 -14.06 -4.14 -21.37
C ASN A 745 -15.57 -4.29 -21.65
N ALA A 746 -16.21 -5.34 -21.14
CA ALA A 746 -17.63 -5.63 -21.34
C ALA A 746 -18.55 -4.50 -20.86
N LYS A 747 -18.21 -3.90 -19.72
CA LYS A 747 -19.05 -2.92 -19.03
C LYS A 747 -19.24 -1.65 -19.89
N HIS A 748 -20.48 -1.19 -20.00
CA HIS A 748 -20.88 -0.03 -20.82
C HIS A 748 -20.41 -0.11 -22.27
N GLU A 749 -20.25 -1.33 -22.80
CA GLU A 749 -19.72 -1.59 -24.14
C GLU A 749 -18.38 -0.92 -24.45
N LYS A 750 -17.55 -0.65 -23.42
CA LYS A 750 -16.24 0.00 -23.56
C LYS A 750 -15.29 -0.73 -24.51
N TRP A 751 -15.50 -2.03 -24.73
CA TRP A 751 -14.78 -2.82 -25.73
C TRP A 751 -14.87 -2.21 -27.15
N LYS A 752 -15.92 -1.44 -27.48
CA LYS A 752 -16.07 -0.72 -28.75
C LYS A 752 -14.94 0.28 -28.99
N ASN A 753 -14.44 0.92 -27.92
CA ASN A 753 -13.36 1.91 -27.96
C ASN A 753 -12.06 1.35 -28.55
N TYR A 754 -11.84 0.04 -28.38
CA TYR A 754 -10.59 -0.61 -28.75
C TYR A 754 -10.72 -1.46 -30.02
N GLN A 755 -11.83 -1.40 -30.77
CA GLN A 755 -12.00 -2.23 -31.98
C GLN A 755 -11.06 -1.85 -33.12
N LYS A 756 -10.53 -0.62 -33.10
CA LYS A 756 -9.55 -0.11 -34.05
C LYS A 756 -8.40 0.53 -33.26
N PRO A 757 -7.18 0.56 -33.81
CA PRO A 757 -6.10 1.33 -33.20
C PRO A 757 -6.46 2.83 -33.18
N PHE A 758 -6.05 3.53 -32.12
CA PHE A 758 -6.33 4.97 -31.97
C PHE A 758 -5.57 5.84 -32.99
N LEU A 759 -4.42 5.37 -33.48
CA LEU A 759 -3.66 5.97 -34.56
C LEU A 759 -3.23 4.87 -35.54
N ALA A 760 -3.26 5.17 -36.85
CA ALA A 760 -2.95 4.20 -37.91
C ALA A 760 -1.50 3.71 -37.89
N ASN A 761 -0.58 4.50 -37.32
CA ASN A 761 0.85 4.23 -37.26
C ASN A 761 1.30 3.46 -36.01
N LEU A 762 0.39 3.05 -35.13
CA LEU A 762 0.69 2.32 -33.89
C LEU A 762 0.21 0.87 -33.95
N LYS A 763 0.92 -0.03 -33.26
CA LYS A 763 0.40 -1.39 -33.00
C LYS A 763 -0.92 -1.32 -32.22
N HIS A 764 -1.86 -2.19 -32.57
CA HIS A 764 -3.21 -2.23 -32.01
C HIS A 764 -3.19 -2.79 -30.58
N GLY A 765 -3.54 -1.94 -29.61
CA GLY A 765 -3.62 -2.30 -28.20
C GLY A 765 -5.02 -2.18 -27.59
N MET A 766 -5.17 -2.73 -26.40
CA MET A 766 -6.37 -2.63 -25.57
C MET A 766 -6.01 -2.53 -24.08
N LEU A 767 -6.94 -2.00 -23.29
CA LEU A 767 -6.79 -1.89 -21.84
C LEU A 767 -7.23 -3.18 -21.13
N LYS A 768 -6.43 -3.64 -20.16
CA LYS A 768 -6.84 -4.57 -19.09
C LYS A 768 -6.77 -3.83 -17.76
N LYS A 769 -7.92 -3.48 -17.19
CA LYS A 769 -8.00 -2.77 -15.90
C LYS A 769 -8.20 -3.77 -14.75
N VAL A 770 -7.34 -3.71 -13.74
CA VAL A 770 -7.32 -4.60 -12.57
C VAL A 770 -7.60 -3.77 -11.32
N LEU A 771 -8.48 -4.27 -10.46
CA LEU A 771 -8.73 -3.72 -9.13
C LEU A 771 -7.84 -4.42 -8.11
N ASN A 772 -7.02 -3.67 -7.37
CA ASN A 772 -6.20 -4.22 -6.29
C ASN A 772 -7.11 -4.71 -5.14
N GLN A 773 -7.24 -6.04 -5.00
CA GLN A 773 -8.09 -6.74 -4.02
C GLN A 773 -7.36 -7.87 -3.31
N HIS A 774 -6.08 -8.03 -3.61
CA HIS A 774 -5.26 -9.05 -2.97
C HIS A 774 -4.92 -8.63 -1.55
N SER A 775 -4.50 -9.58 -0.72
CA SER A 775 -4.19 -9.26 0.68
C SER A 775 -2.96 -8.38 0.78
N ASN A 776 -3.07 -7.31 1.58
CA ASN A 776 -2.03 -6.30 1.74
C ASN A 776 -1.51 -6.33 3.18
N LEU A 777 -0.19 -6.43 3.33
CA LEU A 777 0.49 -6.20 4.60
C LEU A 777 0.82 -4.71 4.73
N TYR A 778 0.35 -4.09 5.80
CA TYR A 778 0.83 -2.79 6.27
C TYR A 778 1.91 -3.03 7.32
N THR A 779 3.15 -2.70 6.98
CA THR A 779 4.31 -2.86 7.86
C THR A 779 4.32 -1.84 9.01
N LYS A 780 4.89 -2.23 10.14
CA LYS A 780 5.15 -1.31 11.26
C LYS A 780 6.41 -0.51 10.97
N VAL A 781 6.29 0.82 10.94
CA VAL A 781 7.41 1.77 10.85
C VAL A 781 7.32 2.67 12.08
N ASN A 782 8.34 2.75 12.93
CA ASN A 782 8.26 3.65 14.09
C ASN A 782 8.23 5.12 13.62
N SER A 783 7.49 5.98 14.32
CA SER A 783 7.37 7.41 13.98
C SER A 783 8.71 8.13 13.97
N GLU A 784 9.61 7.79 14.90
CA GLU A 784 11.00 8.28 14.97
C GLU A 784 11.83 7.90 13.74
N ASN A 785 11.43 6.84 13.04
CA ASN A 785 12.07 6.30 11.83
C ASN A 785 11.14 6.47 10.61
N LYS A 786 10.22 7.44 10.60
CA LYS A 786 9.29 7.67 9.47
C LYS A 786 10.04 7.78 8.14
N LEU A 787 11.20 8.45 8.16
CA LEU A 787 12.06 8.62 6.98
C LEU A 787 12.72 7.32 6.51
N ASP A 788 12.65 6.22 7.25
CA ASP A 788 13.19 4.93 6.83
C ASP A 788 12.20 4.18 5.91
N ALA A 789 10.91 4.52 5.96
CA ALA A 789 9.92 3.99 5.03
C ALA A 789 10.29 4.31 3.57
N LEU A 790 9.86 3.47 2.64
CA LEU A 790 10.08 3.72 1.23
C LEU A 790 9.03 4.72 0.73
N GLY A 791 9.47 5.90 0.28
CA GLY A 791 8.62 6.98 -0.23
C GLY A 791 8.32 6.88 -1.74
N PRO A 792 8.07 8.02 -2.43
CA PRO A 792 7.75 8.03 -3.86
C PRO A 792 8.82 7.35 -4.72
N GLY A 793 8.41 6.76 -5.85
CA GLY A 793 9.31 6.00 -6.74
C GLY A 793 9.69 4.59 -6.24
N SER A 794 9.37 4.24 -4.99
CA SER A 794 9.63 2.89 -4.44
C SER A 794 8.66 1.82 -4.89
N SER A 795 7.64 2.19 -5.66
CA SER A 795 6.71 1.23 -6.24
C SER A 795 7.46 0.14 -6.99
N GLY A 796 7.09 -1.10 -6.74
CA GLY A 796 7.67 -2.30 -7.32
C GLY A 796 8.80 -2.89 -6.48
N SER A 797 9.12 -2.27 -5.33
CA SER A 797 10.14 -2.76 -4.41
C SER A 797 9.82 -4.17 -3.93
N MET A 798 10.86 -5.01 -3.91
CA MET A 798 10.76 -6.40 -3.47
C MET A 798 10.57 -6.43 -1.94
N ALA A 799 9.71 -7.31 -1.45
CA ALA A 799 9.60 -7.64 -0.03
C ALA A 799 9.89 -9.13 0.21
N ILE A 800 10.79 -9.40 1.15
CA ILE A 800 11.15 -10.74 1.61
C ILE A 800 10.95 -10.88 3.12
N ASP A 801 10.86 -12.12 3.60
CA ASP A 801 10.97 -12.42 5.02
C ASP A 801 12.41 -12.72 5.46
N SER A 802 12.62 -12.83 6.76
CA SER A 802 13.90 -13.25 7.38
C SER A 802 14.33 -14.69 7.08
N GLY A 803 13.59 -15.42 6.24
CA GLY A 803 14.00 -16.69 5.64
C GLY A 803 14.46 -16.55 4.18
N PHE A 804 14.62 -15.33 3.67
CA PHE A 804 14.89 -15.00 2.26
C PHE A 804 13.78 -15.41 1.28
N ASN A 805 12.55 -15.59 1.75
CA ASN A 805 11.42 -15.90 0.88
C ASN A 805 10.78 -14.61 0.38
N LEU A 806 10.47 -14.53 -0.92
CA LEU A 806 9.60 -13.49 -1.45
C LEU A 806 8.23 -13.58 -0.79
N ILE A 807 7.78 -12.50 -0.14
CA ILE A 807 6.46 -12.44 0.48
C ILE A 807 5.51 -11.52 -0.28
N GLY A 808 6.04 -10.57 -1.06
CA GLY A 808 5.19 -9.59 -1.72
C GLY A 808 5.95 -8.50 -2.46
N ILE A 809 5.19 -7.49 -2.87
CA ILE A 809 5.66 -6.31 -3.58
C ILE A 809 5.10 -5.04 -2.93
N ASN A 810 5.98 -4.08 -2.59
CA ASN A 810 5.56 -2.78 -2.07
C ASN A 810 4.95 -1.96 -3.22
N TYR A 811 3.71 -1.49 -3.02
CA TYR A 811 2.98 -0.71 -4.02
C TYR A 811 2.66 0.71 -3.56
N SER A 812 2.77 1.00 -2.26
CA SER A 812 2.42 2.32 -1.74
C SER A 812 3.08 2.62 -0.40
N TYR A 813 3.43 3.88 -0.20
CA TYR A 813 3.59 4.48 1.12
C TYR A 813 2.21 4.94 1.60
N SER A 814 1.69 4.33 2.65
CA SER A 814 0.36 4.57 3.21
C SER A 814 0.45 5.39 4.49
N THR A 815 -0.47 6.35 4.61
CA THR A 815 -0.62 7.19 5.80
C THR A 815 -2.07 7.18 6.28
N ASP A 816 -2.26 7.21 7.59
CA ASP A 816 -3.54 7.41 8.25
C ASP A 816 -3.35 8.51 9.29
N SER A 817 -3.87 9.69 8.98
CA SER A 817 -3.72 10.88 9.81
C SER A 817 -4.55 10.82 11.09
N GLU A 818 -5.70 10.12 11.07
CA GLU A 818 -6.57 9.97 12.24
C GLU A 818 -5.88 9.13 13.32
N ASN A 819 -5.12 8.13 12.89
CA ASN A 819 -4.37 7.21 13.76
C ASN A 819 -2.88 7.56 13.87
N ASN A 820 -2.43 8.67 13.28
CA ASN A 820 -1.01 9.07 13.16
C ASN A 820 -0.10 7.89 12.75
N THR A 821 -0.52 7.15 11.73
CA THR A 821 0.11 5.89 11.30
C THR A 821 0.73 6.03 9.91
N PHE A 822 1.95 5.52 9.76
CA PHE A 822 2.69 5.47 8.50
C PHE A 822 3.17 4.04 8.25
N SER A 823 3.07 3.59 7.01
CA SER A 823 3.34 2.20 6.66
C SER A 823 3.73 2.05 5.20
N ASN A 824 4.53 1.04 4.89
CA ASN A 824 4.64 0.54 3.52
C ASN A 824 3.60 -0.56 3.31
N ALA A 825 2.80 -0.43 2.26
CA ALA A 825 1.78 -1.41 1.87
C ALA A 825 2.36 -2.40 0.86
N ILE A 826 2.35 -3.67 1.23
CA ILE A 826 2.92 -4.77 0.46
C ILE A 826 1.79 -5.70 0.02
N SER A 827 1.57 -5.85 -1.28
CA SER A 827 0.68 -6.89 -1.79
C SER A 827 1.38 -8.23 -1.66
N LEU A 828 0.73 -9.18 -0.98
CA LEU A 828 1.30 -10.49 -0.72
C LEU A 828 1.33 -11.38 -1.98
N MET A 829 2.23 -12.36 -2.03
CA MET A 829 2.25 -13.39 -3.08
C MET A 829 1.22 -14.49 -2.84
N GLU A 830 0.89 -14.73 -1.57
CA GLU A 830 -0.20 -15.60 -1.15
C GLU A 830 -1.22 -14.84 -0.32
N GLY A 831 -2.45 -14.83 -0.81
CA GLY A 831 -3.58 -14.15 -0.22
C GLY A 831 -4.17 -14.86 1.00
N GLN A 832 -4.70 -14.07 1.93
CA GLN A 832 -5.34 -14.59 3.14
C GLN A 832 -6.86 -14.73 3.02
N SER A 833 -7.48 -14.14 1.99
CA SER A 833 -8.93 -14.13 1.77
C SER A 833 -9.47 -15.42 1.12
N THR A 834 -10.77 -15.43 0.83
CA THR A 834 -11.43 -16.42 -0.02
C THR A 834 -11.53 -15.87 -1.45
N TYR A 835 -11.05 -16.64 -2.43
CA TYR A 835 -10.96 -16.25 -3.83
C TYR A 835 -11.90 -17.09 -4.69
N LEU A 836 -12.34 -16.53 -5.82
CA LEU A 836 -13.30 -17.13 -6.75
C LEU A 836 -12.61 -17.46 -8.09
N ASP A 837 -13.38 -18.06 -9.01
CA ASP A 837 -12.96 -18.41 -10.38
C ASP A 837 -11.73 -19.32 -10.49
N GLY A 838 -11.57 -20.23 -9.52
CA GLY A 838 -10.47 -21.21 -9.52
C GLY A 838 -9.11 -20.64 -9.10
N PHE A 839 -9.03 -19.35 -8.77
CA PHE A 839 -7.87 -18.77 -8.10
C PHE A 839 -7.93 -19.12 -6.61
N ASN A 840 -6.86 -19.69 -6.06
CA ASN A 840 -6.81 -20.10 -4.65
C ASN A 840 -6.13 -19.06 -3.74
N GLY A 841 -5.73 -17.91 -4.29
CA GLY A 841 -4.96 -16.90 -3.57
C GLY A 841 -3.45 -17.02 -3.75
N ASN A 842 -2.93 -18.07 -4.37
CA ASN A 842 -1.51 -18.28 -4.56
C ASN A 842 -1.07 -17.87 -5.98
N ILE A 843 -0.35 -16.74 -6.09
CA ILE A 843 0.15 -16.21 -7.37
C ILE A 843 1.17 -17.15 -8.02
N ARG A 844 2.00 -17.86 -7.24
CA ARG A 844 3.00 -18.80 -7.75
C ARG A 844 2.37 -19.96 -8.50
N GLU A 845 1.33 -20.57 -7.93
CA GLU A 845 0.68 -21.72 -8.56
C GLU A 845 -0.01 -21.33 -9.86
N ASP A 846 -0.71 -20.21 -9.86
CA ASP A 846 -1.40 -19.69 -11.05
C ASP A 846 -0.40 -19.33 -12.16
N PHE A 847 0.70 -18.65 -11.80
CA PHE A 847 1.77 -18.34 -12.74
C PHE A 847 2.46 -19.58 -13.32
N LYS A 848 2.74 -20.59 -12.48
CA LYS A 848 3.33 -21.85 -12.96
C LYS A 848 2.42 -22.57 -13.94
N LYS A 849 1.10 -22.62 -13.67
CA LYS A 849 0.10 -23.17 -14.60
C LYS A 849 0.12 -22.43 -15.93
N LYS A 850 0.24 -21.10 -15.91
CA LYS A 850 0.38 -20.30 -17.13
C LYS A 850 1.65 -20.65 -17.93
N LEU A 851 2.82 -20.71 -17.28
CA LEU A 851 4.07 -21.12 -17.95
C LEU A 851 3.94 -22.48 -18.62
N GLN A 852 3.35 -23.46 -17.92
CA GLN A 852 3.13 -24.80 -18.44
C GLN A 852 2.16 -24.82 -19.63
N LYS A 853 1.05 -24.10 -19.54
CA LYS A 853 0.07 -23.95 -20.62
C LYS A 853 0.69 -23.34 -21.88
N ASP A 854 1.56 -22.37 -21.70
CA ASP A 854 2.21 -21.65 -22.80
C ASP A 854 3.48 -22.36 -23.30
N GLY A 855 3.86 -23.49 -22.71
CA GLY A 855 5.06 -24.27 -23.10
C GLY A 855 6.37 -23.54 -22.81
N LEU A 856 6.40 -22.61 -21.84
CA LEU A 856 7.58 -21.84 -21.47
C LEU A 856 8.34 -22.50 -20.32
N TYR A 857 9.61 -22.82 -20.56
CA TYR A 857 10.54 -23.34 -19.57
C TYR A 857 11.37 -22.22 -18.98
N THR A 858 11.64 -22.30 -17.68
CA THR A 858 12.42 -21.33 -16.94
C THR A 858 13.50 -22.01 -16.10
N VAL A 859 14.47 -21.28 -15.56
CA VAL A 859 15.57 -21.90 -14.79
C VAL A 859 15.06 -22.51 -13.47
N LYS A 860 14.12 -21.85 -12.77
CA LYS A 860 13.69 -22.25 -11.42
C LYS A 860 12.21 -22.66 -11.30
N ILE A 861 11.27 -21.86 -11.81
CA ILE A 861 9.82 -22.02 -11.58
C ILE A 861 9.25 -23.20 -12.39
N ASN A 862 9.63 -23.31 -13.66
CA ASN A 862 9.20 -24.36 -14.58
C ASN A 862 10.38 -24.92 -15.40
N PRO A 863 11.33 -25.64 -14.76
CA PRO A 863 12.50 -26.19 -15.43
C PRO A 863 12.11 -27.23 -16.48
N LYS A 864 12.89 -27.28 -17.57
CA LYS A 864 12.82 -28.36 -18.54
C LYS A 864 13.25 -29.65 -17.84
N SER A 865 12.36 -30.64 -17.86
CA SER A 865 12.54 -31.93 -17.19
C SER A 865 13.69 -32.73 -17.77
#